data_AF-A0A183AG62-F1
#
_entry.id   AF-A0A183AG62-F1
#
_cell.length_a   1.000
_cell.length_b   1.000
_cell.length_c   1.000
_cell.angle_alpha   90.00
_cell.angle_beta   90.00
_cell.angle_gamma   90.00
#
_symmetry.space_group_name_H-M   'P 1'
#
loop_
_entity.id
_entity.type
_entity.pdbx_description
1 polymer ?
#
loop_
_entity_poly.entity_id
_entity_poly.type
_entity_poly.pdbx_seq_one_letter_code
_entity_poly.pdbx_strand_id
1 'polypeptide(L)'
;LCRNPPSGLTDSIAWAVAKTDDLFLTAQASKIPASATILYSWTLRLMYSNTLGPILSISVLSFYTEGGTTSTLKVKKDFFKIDESAIGCMICANADYAGNVGSSCLRFVYLEAPTQGTCQFQLGNVASYGCITCTNYSSNYGDLKYQFWLNLNPRSTIAADSDSSVCVTLPVTKGPVNLCVTVSDTYGNEVRNCFAKINVPPPPKESILSSAKNLIENGNTALQNVTLTGTPLAKASAVALVTSTVKEWKNIVTEGTFANLLVNKTAEEQERNQRAEVLSQAVGVVTTMVPTNADSALLSVTAIQSVLEIGTDVDRKSQVLLSKAMSDMSDGLKDLLSAENSEKQRDVADQVLHTVVNLMQTMNSQINDAVPKDVVHDKTKLNYDVDLESEGLSCTGDDVWDELSLKNAATDQSSTTKDFTPPSFTSVDPTTNRSQLPPSRIAADNSEVYQALLMSEITTPDDNCGLSFQLEPEDTQACPQYLVVVRLVYPPVLTQKTGTYDFYQAVPINTDQCLNNTMDPDQEGYPYTFFLNNKQLIEARRKALNNSAAATLSPEEKSRIYIGYRQLNPSELNQYGEDKPPPIPYPYRDQINNTALSRIYLSTCVSTNTENPRTWSPDGCVVGPRTTTMRTHCLCSHLSTFASGWLELPNAIDFDYVFANMDFTKNPTLYATEIAILAIFILLFIWARRRDLKDVEKLGVTPLAENNPKDEYLYELIVSTGRRTGSGTDSK
;
A
#
# COMPACT_ATOMS: atom_id res chain seq x y z
N LEU A 1 -25.26 19.93 -14.42
CA LEU A 1 -24.80 20.95 -15.40
C LEU A 1 -25.90 21.48 -16.32
N CYS A 2 -27.19 21.31 -16.00
CA CYS A 2 -28.23 21.94 -16.79
C CYS A 2 -28.28 23.43 -16.42
N ARG A 3 -27.86 24.30 -17.33
CA ARG A 3 -27.82 25.75 -17.13
C ARG A 3 -29.07 26.37 -17.76
N ASN A 4 -29.48 27.52 -17.21
CA ASN A 4 -30.50 28.33 -17.87
C ASN A 4 -30.00 28.69 -19.28
N PRO A 5 -30.88 28.66 -20.30
CA PRO A 5 -30.49 29.01 -21.66
C PRO A 5 -29.99 30.46 -21.72
N PRO A 6 -29.00 30.77 -22.60
CA PRO A 6 -28.57 32.13 -22.89
C PRO A 6 -29.75 33.04 -23.29
N SER A 7 -29.67 34.32 -22.94
CA SER A 7 -30.66 35.34 -23.34
C SER A 7 -30.81 35.39 -24.86
N GLY A 8 -32.01 35.12 -25.38
CA GLY A 8 -32.32 35.12 -26.83
C GLY A 8 -32.69 33.74 -27.40
N LEU A 9 -32.47 32.65 -26.65
CA LEU A 9 -33.09 31.35 -26.91
C LEU A 9 -34.51 31.35 -26.31
N THR A 10 -35.53 31.25 -27.16
CA THR A 10 -36.97 31.48 -26.86
C THR A 10 -37.47 30.93 -25.51
N ASP A 11 -38.40 31.65 -24.87
CA ASP A 11 -39.08 31.37 -23.58
C ASP A 11 -39.79 29.99 -23.44
N SER A 12 -39.70 29.11 -24.45
CA SER A 12 -40.40 27.82 -24.50
C SER A 12 -39.55 26.59 -24.18
N ILE A 13 -38.23 26.74 -23.96
CA ILE A 13 -37.30 25.61 -23.74
C ILE A 13 -36.45 25.88 -22.49
N ALA A 14 -36.56 25.02 -21.48
CA ALA A 14 -36.12 25.36 -20.13
C ALA A 14 -34.66 24.97 -19.78
N TRP A 15 -33.96 24.19 -20.61
CA TRP A 15 -32.60 23.73 -20.28
C TRP A 15 -31.68 23.68 -21.50
N ALA A 16 -30.40 23.98 -21.29
CA ALA A 16 -29.36 23.86 -22.31
C ALA A 16 -28.35 22.74 -21.95
N VAL A 17 -27.79 22.08 -22.97
CA VAL A 17 -26.77 21.04 -22.81
C VAL A 17 -25.60 21.27 -23.77
N ALA A 18 -24.38 21.09 -23.27
CA ALA A 18 -23.16 21.16 -24.06
C ALA A 18 -23.05 19.93 -24.98
N LYS A 19 -22.79 20.11 -26.28
CA LYS A 19 -22.61 18.99 -27.24
C LYS A 19 -21.36 18.14 -26.98
N THR A 20 -20.48 18.62 -26.11
CA THR A 20 -19.15 18.04 -25.89
C THR A 20 -19.05 17.30 -24.56
N ASP A 21 -20.12 17.26 -23.76
CA ASP A 21 -20.16 16.60 -22.46
C ASP A 21 -21.30 15.57 -22.35
N ASP A 22 -21.18 14.65 -21.42
CA ASP A 22 -22.21 13.67 -21.08
C ASP A 22 -23.31 14.34 -20.22
N LEU A 23 -24.57 13.94 -20.42
CA LEU A 23 -25.71 14.44 -19.64
C LEU A 23 -26.18 13.41 -18.63
N PHE A 24 -26.19 13.78 -17.36
CA PHE A 24 -26.71 12.96 -16.27
C PHE A 24 -28.08 13.49 -15.80
N LEU A 25 -29.07 12.61 -15.76
CA LEU A 25 -30.42 12.90 -15.31
C LEU A 25 -30.81 11.95 -14.20
N THR A 26 -31.39 12.47 -13.12
CA THR A 26 -31.90 11.65 -12.02
C THR A 26 -33.39 11.88 -11.87
N ALA A 27 -34.17 10.81 -11.90
CA ALA A 27 -35.60 10.82 -11.64
C ALA A 27 -35.85 10.40 -10.20
N GLN A 28 -36.56 11.24 -9.45
CA GLN A 28 -37.03 10.91 -8.10
C GLN A 28 -38.56 10.94 -8.08
N ALA A 29 -39.16 9.93 -7.45
CA ALA A 29 -40.59 9.90 -7.21
C ALA A 29 -40.86 10.36 -5.77
N SER A 30 -41.75 11.34 -5.60
CA SER A 30 -42.16 11.83 -4.28
C SER A 30 -43.43 11.11 -3.82
N LYS A 31 -43.64 11.02 -2.49
CA LYS A 31 -44.82 10.41 -1.85
C LYS A 31 -44.98 8.90 -2.08
N ILE A 32 -43.87 8.16 -2.12
CA ILE A 32 -43.85 6.69 -2.20
C ILE A 32 -43.22 6.11 -0.92
N PRO A 33 -43.69 4.97 -0.36
CA PRO A 33 -43.08 4.34 0.80
C PRO A 33 -41.60 3.99 0.58
N ALA A 34 -40.75 4.12 1.62
CA ALA A 34 -39.30 3.90 1.51
C ALA A 34 -38.88 2.48 1.10
N SER A 35 -39.78 1.49 1.25
CA SER A 35 -39.57 0.08 0.87
C SER A 35 -40.12 -0.29 -0.50
N ALA A 36 -40.66 0.66 -1.25
CA ALA A 36 -41.28 0.42 -2.55
C ALA A 36 -40.24 0.23 -3.66
N THR A 37 -40.41 -0.80 -4.48
CA THR A 37 -39.64 -0.98 -5.72
C THR A 37 -40.29 -0.18 -6.84
N ILE A 38 -39.55 0.78 -7.42
CA ILE A 38 -39.99 1.61 -8.53
C ILE A 38 -39.27 1.13 -9.79
N LEU A 39 -40.01 0.92 -10.87
CA LEU A 39 -39.43 0.61 -12.18
C LEU A 39 -39.27 1.90 -12.98
N TYR A 40 -38.04 2.18 -13.40
CA TYR A 40 -37.73 3.35 -14.22
C TYR A 40 -37.58 2.95 -15.69
N SER A 41 -38.08 3.79 -16.58
CA SER A 41 -37.78 3.71 -18.00
C SER A 41 -37.64 5.10 -18.61
N TRP A 42 -36.85 5.21 -19.67
CA TRP A 42 -36.51 6.50 -20.28
C TRP A 42 -36.84 6.50 -21.77
N THR A 43 -37.35 7.63 -22.28
CA THR A 43 -37.61 7.82 -23.72
C THR A 43 -36.96 9.10 -24.22
N LEU A 44 -36.27 9.01 -25.35
CA LEU A 44 -35.54 10.12 -25.97
C LEU A 44 -36.11 10.41 -27.37
N ARG A 45 -36.20 11.69 -27.72
CA ARG A 45 -36.58 12.19 -29.04
C ARG A 45 -35.67 13.34 -29.45
N LEU A 46 -35.29 13.40 -30.72
CA LEU A 46 -34.60 14.56 -31.28
C LEU A 46 -35.58 15.71 -31.50
N MET A 47 -35.12 16.94 -31.31
CA MET A 47 -35.87 18.16 -31.58
C MET A 47 -35.26 18.88 -32.78
N TYR A 48 -36.11 19.28 -33.72
CA TYR A 48 -35.79 20.08 -34.90
C TYR A 48 -36.48 21.44 -34.78
N SER A 49 -36.09 22.41 -35.62
CA SER A 49 -36.60 23.79 -35.58
C SER A 49 -38.12 23.92 -35.48
N ASN A 50 -38.85 23.07 -36.19
CA ASN A 50 -40.32 23.11 -36.25
C ASN A 50 -41.01 21.77 -35.91
N THR A 51 -40.25 20.70 -35.64
CA THR A 51 -40.82 19.36 -35.45
C THR A 51 -40.07 18.55 -34.39
N LEU A 52 -40.74 17.52 -33.87
CA LEU A 52 -40.17 16.56 -32.93
C LEU A 52 -39.97 15.24 -33.65
N GLY A 53 -38.78 14.66 -33.56
CA GLY A 53 -38.46 13.36 -34.11
C GLY A 53 -39.24 12.22 -33.43
N PRO A 54 -39.19 11.01 -34.02
CA PRO A 54 -39.80 9.82 -33.42
C PRO A 54 -39.09 9.43 -32.10
N ILE A 55 -39.77 8.61 -31.29
CA ILE A 55 -39.14 7.96 -30.14
C ILE A 55 -38.03 7.04 -30.66
N LEU A 56 -36.83 7.17 -30.11
CA LEU A 56 -35.71 6.31 -30.47
C LEU A 56 -36.01 4.85 -30.08
N SER A 57 -35.58 3.91 -30.93
CA SER A 57 -35.70 2.49 -30.61
C SER A 57 -34.82 2.14 -29.41
N ILE A 58 -35.18 1.07 -28.70
CA ILE A 58 -34.41 0.56 -27.55
C ILE A 58 -32.95 0.25 -27.95
N SER A 59 -32.72 -0.27 -29.16
CA SER A 59 -31.38 -0.56 -29.67
C SER A 59 -30.51 0.70 -29.78
N VAL A 60 -31.04 1.77 -30.38
CA VAL A 60 -30.33 3.05 -30.52
C VAL A 60 -30.14 3.68 -29.15
N LEU A 61 -31.16 3.64 -28.29
CA LEU A 61 -31.10 4.18 -26.94
C LEU A 61 -29.99 3.51 -26.12
N SER A 62 -29.88 2.18 -26.18
CA SER A 62 -28.87 1.42 -25.43
C SER A 62 -27.43 1.70 -25.87
N PHE A 63 -27.21 2.16 -27.11
CA PHE A 63 -25.89 2.53 -27.58
C PHE A 63 -25.41 3.85 -26.95
N TYR A 64 -26.33 4.82 -26.87
CA TYR A 64 -26.07 6.20 -26.44
C TYR A 64 -26.34 6.47 -24.97
N THR A 65 -26.88 5.51 -24.21
CA THR A 65 -27.23 5.72 -22.81
C THR A 65 -26.78 4.58 -21.89
N GLU A 66 -26.54 4.92 -20.63
CA GLU A 66 -26.29 3.99 -19.53
C GLU A 66 -27.31 4.27 -18.42
N GLY A 67 -27.84 3.21 -17.78
CA GLY A 67 -28.85 3.37 -16.73
C GLY A 67 -30.29 3.53 -17.24
N GLY A 68 -30.62 3.01 -18.42
CA GLY A 68 -31.97 3.10 -19.01
C GLY A 68 -33.11 2.46 -18.20
N THR A 69 -32.78 1.66 -17.18
CA THR A 69 -33.74 1.04 -16.24
C THR A 69 -33.55 1.50 -14.79
N THR A 70 -32.61 2.41 -14.54
CA THR A 70 -32.30 2.94 -13.21
C THR A 70 -32.89 4.33 -13.02
N SER A 71 -32.93 4.79 -11.76
CA SER A 71 -33.35 6.16 -11.43
C SER A 71 -32.44 7.23 -12.03
N THR A 72 -31.21 6.87 -12.41
CA THR A 72 -30.25 7.77 -13.04
C THR A 72 -29.98 7.31 -14.46
N LEU A 73 -30.05 8.24 -15.42
CA LEU A 73 -29.71 8.04 -16.82
C LEU A 73 -28.48 8.88 -17.17
N LYS A 74 -27.48 8.26 -17.78
CA LYS A 74 -26.37 8.93 -18.44
C LYS A 74 -26.59 8.89 -19.95
N VAL A 75 -26.58 10.03 -20.61
CA VAL A 75 -26.61 10.18 -22.08
C VAL A 75 -25.22 10.58 -22.54
N LYS A 76 -24.61 9.77 -23.41
CA LYS A 76 -23.25 9.98 -23.91
C LYS A 76 -23.22 11.17 -24.87
N LYS A 77 -22.14 11.95 -24.84
CA LYS A 77 -21.93 13.13 -25.70
C LYS A 77 -22.09 12.87 -27.20
N ASP A 78 -21.77 11.67 -27.66
CA ASP A 78 -21.92 11.26 -29.06
C ASP A 78 -23.37 11.30 -29.54
N PHE A 79 -24.34 11.19 -28.62
CA PHE A 79 -25.76 11.34 -28.92
C PHE A 79 -26.10 12.73 -29.45
N PHE A 80 -25.46 13.77 -28.91
CA PHE A 80 -25.73 15.16 -29.28
C PHE A 80 -25.16 15.54 -30.65
N LYS A 81 -24.43 14.61 -31.29
CA LYS A 81 -23.86 14.74 -32.63
C LYS A 81 -24.46 13.74 -33.63
N ILE A 82 -25.51 13.02 -33.24
CA ILE A 82 -26.13 11.98 -34.07
C ILE A 82 -26.74 12.54 -35.37
N ASP A 83 -27.23 13.77 -35.33
CA ASP A 83 -27.85 14.47 -36.45
C ASP A 83 -27.53 15.97 -36.35
N GLU A 84 -26.80 16.50 -37.32
CA GLU A 84 -26.40 17.92 -37.37
C GLU A 84 -27.61 18.86 -37.49
N SER A 85 -28.73 18.37 -38.00
CA SER A 85 -29.97 19.14 -38.18
C SER A 85 -30.76 19.31 -36.88
N ALA A 86 -30.45 18.50 -35.85
CA ALA A 86 -31.15 18.53 -34.57
C ALA A 86 -30.69 19.73 -33.73
N ILE A 87 -31.65 20.53 -33.26
CA ILE A 87 -31.41 21.68 -32.39
C ILE A 87 -31.40 21.31 -30.90
N GLY A 88 -31.83 20.09 -30.57
CA GLY A 88 -32.00 19.66 -29.19
C GLY A 88 -32.54 18.25 -29.03
N CYS A 89 -32.90 17.89 -27.80
CA CYS A 89 -33.62 16.65 -27.51
C CYS A 89 -34.66 16.83 -26.39
N MET A 90 -35.67 15.98 -26.42
CA MET A 90 -36.62 15.83 -25.32
C MET A 90 -36.42 14.47 -24.67
N ILE A 91 -36.25 14.48 -23.36
CA ILE A 91 -35.97 13.29 -22.55
C ILE A 91 -37.07 13.16 -21.52
N CYS A 92 -37.76 12.02 -21.50
CA CYS A 92 -38.80 11.73 -20.53
C CYS A 92 -38.42 10.55 -19.65
N ALA A 93 -38.61 10.72 -18.34
CA ALA A 93 -38.52 9.67 -17.34
C ALA A 93 -39.92 9.16 -17.03
N ASN A 94 -40.10 7.84 -17.05
CA ASN A 94 -41.30 7.17 -16.57
C ASN A 94 -40.95 6.36 -15.32
N ALA A 95 -41.70 6.56 -14.25
CA ALA A 95 -41.60 5.79 -13.03
C ALA A 95 -42.91 5.03 -12.81
N ASP A 96 -42.84 3.71 -12.78
CA ASP A 96 -43.98 2.83 -12.50
C ASP A 96 -43.90 2.30 -11.06
N TYR A 97 -44.98 2.52 -10.32
CA TYR A 97 -45.21 1.91 -9.03
C TYR A 97 -46.63 1.35 -8.95
N ALA A 98 -46.74 0.02 -8.79
CA ALA A 98 -48.01 -0.70 -8.67
C ALA A 98 -49.00 -0.42 -9.81
N GLY A 99 -48.50 -0.24 -11.04
CA GLY A 99 -49.32 0.03 -12.23
C GLY A 99 -49.71 1.51 -12.41
N ASN A 100 -49.29 2.39 -11.48
CA ASN A 100 -49.40 3.82 -11.65
C ASN A 100 -48.10 4.36 -12.27
N VAL A 101 -48.19 4.84 -13.50
CA VAL A 101 -47.04 5.40 -14.23
C VAL A 101 -47.06 6.92 -14.12
N GLY A 102 -46.04 7.49 -13.49
CA GLY A 102 -45.73 8.91 -13.54
C GLY A 102 -44.72 9.20 -14.66
N SER A 103 -44.99 10.18 -15.51
CA SER A 103 -44.07 10.62 -16.57
C SER A 103 -43.73 12.10 -16.43
N SER A 104 -42.46 12.44 -16.57
CA SER A 104 -41.99 13.83 -16.64
C SER A 104 -40.97 13.99 -17.75
N CYS A 105 -41.05 15.09 -18.51
CA CYS A 105 -40.21 15.35 -19.66
C CYS A 105 -39.44 16.66 -19.50
N LEU A 106 -38.17 16.65 -19.88
CA LEU A 106 -37.31 17.82 -20.01
C LEU A 106 -36.94 18.02 -21.47
N ARG A 107 -36.82 19.28 -21.88
CA ARG A 107 -36.35 19.68 -23.21
C ARG A 107 -34.99 20.35 -23.07
N PHE A 108 -34.05 19.90 -23.89
CA PHE A 108 -32.68 20.39 -23.94
C PHE A 108 -32.39 21.00 -25.30
N VAL A 109 -31.85 22.21 -25.33
CA VAL A 109 -31.24 22.79 -26.53
C VAL A 109 -29.76 22.44 -26.55
N TYR A 110 -29.25 22.09 -27.73
CA TYR A 110 -27.84 21.87 -27.92
C TYR A 110 -27.08 23.18 -28.05
N LEU A 111 -26.04 23.33 -27.23
CA LEU A 111 -25.09 24.44 -27.35
C LEU A 111 -23.94 23.97 -28.26
N GLU A 112 -23.70 24.73 -29.33
CA GLU A 112 -22.57 24.48 -30.22
C GLU A 112 -21.23 24.71 -29.51
N ALA A 113 -20.23 23.93 -29.90
CA ALA A 113 -18.87 24.10 -29.39
C ALA A 113 -18.25 25.42 -29.90
N PRO A 114 -17.23 25.95 -29.19
CA PRO A 114 -16.46 27.10 -29.69
C PRO A 114 -15.93 26.85 -31.11
N THR A 115 -15.94 27.88 -31.94
CA THR A 115 -15.35 27.80 -33.27
C THR A 115 -13.84 27.59 -33.15
N GLN A 116 -13.33 26.67 -33.96
CA GLN A 116 -11.93 26.26 -33.89
C GLN A 116 -11.02 27.33 -34.49
N GLY A 117 -10.12 27.86 -33.66
CA GLY A 117 -9.04 28.75 -34.08
C GLY A 117 -7.71 28.05 -34.29
N THR A 118 -6.63 28.83 -34.34
CA THR A 118 -5.25 28.36 -34.51
C THR A 118 -4.37 28.85 -33.38
N CYS A 119 -3.48 27.99 -32.87
CA CYS A 119 -2.48 28.37 -31.87
C CYS A 119 -1.08 28.20 -32.43
N GLN A 120 -0.19 29.13 -32.08
CA GLN A 120 1.22 29.10 -32.41
C GLN A 120 2.06 29.10 -31.14
N PHE A 121 3.18 28.36 -31.17
CA PHE A 121 4.15 28.32 -30.08
C PHE A 121 5.45 28.98 -30.54
N GLN A 122 5.95 29.92 -29.74
CA GLN A 122 7.22 30.60 -29.97
C GLN A 122 8.16 30.34 -28.78
N LEU A 123 9.34 29.78 -29.07
CA LEU A 123 10.42 29.63 -28.09
C LEU A 123 11.01 31.01 -27.77
N GLY A 124 11.17 31.30 -26.49
CA GLY A 124 11.88 32.47 -26.02
C GLY A 124 13.40 32.29 -26.04
N ASN A 125 14.12 33.29 -25.53
CA ASN A 125 15.59 33.31 -25.50
C ASN A 125 16.20 32.23 -24.57
N VAL A 126 15.41 31.63 -23.68
CA VAL A 126 15.79 30.53 -22.79
C VAL A 126 15.12 29.25 -23.30
N ALA A 127 15.88 28.17 -23.44
CA ALA A 127 15.43 26.93 -24.11
C ALA A 127 14.16 26.27 -23.50
N SER A 128 13.84 26.59 -22.24
CA SER A 128 12.67 26.10 -21.51
C SER A 128 11.53 27.11 -21.38
N TYR A 129 11.66 28.34 -21.89
CA TYR A 129 10.61 29.36 -21.83
C TYR A 129 9.97 29.56 -23.20
N GLY A 130 8.64 29.60 -23.28
CA GLY A 130 7.95 29.86 -24.53
C GLY A 130 6.58 30.51 -24.34
N CYS A 131 6.14 31.21 -25.36
CA CYS A 131 4.84 31.86 -25.41
C CYS A 131 3.93 31.14 -26.40
N ILE A 132 2.69 30.90 -25.97
CA ILE A 132 1.64 30.33 -26.78
C ILE A 132 0.65 31.44 -27.09
N THR A 133 0.29 31.61 -28.36
CA THR A 133 -0.70 32.59 -28.79
C THR A 133 -1.75 31.91 -29.65
N CYS A 134 -3.00 31.99 -29.23
CA CYS A 134 -4.16 31.48 -29.92
C CYS A 134 -4.96 32.63 -30.53
N THR A 135 -5.39 32.45 -31.79
CA THR A 135 -6.17 33.42 -32.55
C THR A 135 -7.37 32.73 -33.20
N ASN A 136 -8.42 33.51 -33.50
CA ASN A 136 -9.63 33.07 -34.21
C ASN A 136 -10.50 32.03 -33.46
N TYR A 137 -10.35 31.88 -32.15
CA TYR A 137 -11.34 31.16 -31.35
C TYR A 137 -12.49 32.12 -30.98
N SER A 138 -13.73 31.68 -31.12
CA SER A 138 -14.90 32.42 -30.65
C SER A 138 -16.01 31.49 -30.18
N SER A 139 -16.83 31.92 -29.23
CA SER A 139 -18.06 31.22 -28.83
C SER A 139 -19.25 32.16 -28.88
N ASN A 140 -20.41 31.62 -29.21
CA ASN A 140 -21.69 32.32 -29.13
C ASN A 140 -22.25 32.36 -27.71
N TYR A 141 -21.61 31.66 -26.75
CA TYR A 141 -22.14 31.38 -25.43
C TYR A 141 -21.23 31.91 -24.30
N GLY A 142 -20.59 33.05 -24.52
CA GLY A 142 -19.83 33.77 -23.50
C GLY A 142 -18.32 33.69 -23.67
N ASP A 143 -17.61 34.12 -22.63
CA ASP A 143 -16.15 34.25 -22.65
C ASP A 143 -15.46 32.90 -22.70
N LEU A 144 -14.30 32.88 -23.35
CA LEU A 144 -13.47 31.70 -23.55
C LEU A 144 -12.45 31.55 -22.44
N LYS A 145 -12.19 30.31 -22.06
CA LYS A 145 -11.07 29.92 -21.20
C LYS A 145 -10.14 28.97 -21.94
N TYR A 146 -8.84 29.19 -21.81
CA TYR A 146 -7.80 28.43 -22.46
C TYR A 146 -7.03 27.61 -21.42
N GLN A 147 -6.98 26.30 -21.64
CA GLN A 147 -6.14 25.39 -20.87
C GLN A 147 -5.11 24.75 -21.79
N PHE A 148 -3.84 24.95 -21.49
CA PHE A 148 -2.71 24.38 -22.22
C PHE A 148 -2.13 23.20 -21.45
N TRP A 149 -1.90 22.10 -22.16
CA TRP A 149 -1.44 20.86 -21.55
C TRP A 149 -0.54 20.06 -22.48
N LEU A 150 0.33 19.25 -21.89
CA LEU A 150 1.18 18.29 -22.56
C LEU A 150 0.49 16.92 -22.55
N ASN A 151 0.45 16.28 -23.72
CA ASN A 151 -0.13 14.95 -23.88
C ASN A 151 0.81 13.87 -23.34
N LEU A 152 0.90 13.81 -22.01
CA LEU A 152 1.59 12.81 -21.21
C LEU A 152 0.57 11.88 -20.56
N ASN A 153 1.04 10.80 -19.95
CA ASN A 153 0.21 9.90 -19.15
C ASN A 153 0.73 9.88 -17.69
N PRO A 154 0.09 10.57 -16.75
CA PRO A 154 -1.12 11.38 -16.89
C PRO A 154 -0.87 12.71 -17.62
N ARG A 155 -1.95 13.36 -18.12
CA ARG A 155 -1.86 14.68 -18.78
C ARG A 155 -1.27 15.70 -17.81
N SER A 156 -0.39 16.58 -18.31
CA SER A 156 0.23 17.63 -17.50
C SER A 156 -0.27 19.00 -17.95
N THR A 157 -1.02 19.69 -17.09
CA THR A 157 -1.50 21.06 -17.37
C THR A 157 -0.38 22.06 -17.09
N ILE A 158 -0.01 22.84 -18.10
CA ILE A 158 1.09 23.83 -18.01
C ILE A 158 0.58 25.27 -17.83
N ALA A 159 -0.61 25.58 -18.33
CA ALA A 159 -1.27 26.88 -18.13
C ALA A 159 -2.78 26.74 -18.20
N ALA A 160 -3.46 27.60 -17.45
CA ALA A 160 -4.89 27.83 -17.58
C ALA A 160 -5.15 29.33 -17.36
N ASP A 161 -5.73 29.99 -18.35
CA ASP A 161 -6.00 31.44 -18.32
C ASP A 161 -7.22 31.79 -19.18
N SER A 162 -7.80 32.97 -18.95
CA SER A 162 -8.82 33.55 -19.84
C SER A 162 -8.20 34.27 -21.04
N ASP A 163 -6.92 34.64 -20.93
CA ASP A 163 -6.17 35.26 -22.02
C ASP A 163 -5.81 34.25 -23.13
N SER A 164 -5.92 34.70 -24.38
CA SER A 164 -5.58 33.87 -25.55
C SER A 164 -4.08 33.77 -25.81
N SER A 165 -3.25 34.50 -25.05
CA SER A 165 -1.79 34.44 -25.11
C SER A 165 -1.22 34.27 -23.71
N VAL A 166 -0.38 33.26 -23.54
CA VAL A 166 0.25 32.94 -22.25
C VAL A 166 1.70 32.55 -22.47
N CYS A 167 2.58 32.98 -21.57
CA CYS A 167 3.98 32.55 -21.56
C CYS A 167 4.25 31.67 -20.35
N VAL A 168 4.87 30.52 -20.59
CA VAL A 168 5.12 29.50 -19.57
C VAL A 168 6.51 28.90 -19.70
N THR A 169 7.03 28.43 -18.57
CA THR A 169 8.20 27.56 -18.54
C THR A 169 7.75 26.13 -18.73
N LEU A 170 8.33 25.46 -19.73
CA LEU A 170 8.06 24.08 -20.07
C LEU A 170 9.02 23.14 -19.33
N PRO A 171 8.54 21.99 -18.85
CA PRO A 171 9.40 20.97 -18.26
C PRO A 171 10.33 20.35 -19.32
N VAL A 172 11.49 19.88 -18.88
CA VAL A 172 12.43 19.13 -19.74
C VAL A 172 11.77 17.83 -20.18
N THR A 173 11.83 17.52 -21.47
CA THR A 173 11.19 16.33 -22.05
C THR A 173 12.23 15.32 -22.52
N LYS A 174 12.03 14.03 -22.22
CA LYS A 174 12.92 12.95 -22.70
C LYS A 174 12.85 12.71 -24.22
N GLY A 175 11.84 13.25 -24.88
CA GLY A 175 11.59 13.12 -26.31
C GLY A 175 10.46 14.05 -26.76
N PRO A 176 10.05 13.99 -28.04
CA PRO A 176 9.09 14.95 -28.58
C PRO A 176 7.66 14.68 -28.10
N VAL A 177 7.07 15.65 -27.40
CA VAL A 177 5.72 15.59 -26.78
C VAL A 177 4.75 16.51 -27.52
N ASN A 178 3.47 16.11 -27.62
CA ASN A 178 2.44 16.94 -28.24
C ASN A 178 1.94 18.01 -27.24
N LEU A 179 2.01 19.27 -27.66
CA LEU A 179 1.46 20.42 -26.96
C LEU A 179 0.04 20.69 -27.48
N CYS A 180 -0.92 20.72 -26.55
CA CYS A 180 -2.34 20.78 -26.85
C CYS A 180 -3.03 21.90 -26.07
N VAL A 181 -4.16 22.35 -26.60
CA VAL A 181 -5.05 23.34 -25.99
C VAL A 181 -6.45 22.77 -25.88
N THR A 182 -7.10 23.03 -24.76
CA THR A 182 -8.54 22.90 -24.55
C THR A 182 -9.10 24.31 -24.42
N VAL A 183 -10.00 24.69 -25.33
CA VAL A 183 -10.71 25.98 -25.25
C VAL A 183 -12.14 25.69 -24.85
N SER A 184 -12.58 26.27 -23.74
CA SER A 184 -13.93 26.08 -23.20
C SER A 184 -14.71 27.38 -23.16
N ASP A 185 -16.03 27.32 -23.34
CA ASP A 185 -16.93 28.45 -23.15
C ASP A 185 -17.48 28.51 -21.73
N THR A 186 -18.22 29.58 -21.43
CA THR A 186 -18.84 29.77 -20.12
C THR A 186 -19.75 28.61 -19.73
N TYR A 187 -20.40 27.91 -20.67
CA TYR A 187 -21.36 26.83 -20.43
C TYR A 187 -20.73 25.43 -20.36
N GLY A 188 -19.42 25.33 -20.55
CA GLY A 188 -18.65 24.08 -20.44
C GLY A 188 -18.51 23.32 -21.76
N ASN A 189 -18.89 23.92 -22.91
CA ASN A 189 -18.53 23.33 -24.20
C ASN A 189 -17.05 23.53 -24.46
N GLU A 190 -16.39 22.50 -24.99
CA GLU A 190 -14.96 22.55 -25.24
C GLU A 190 -14.54 22.05 -26.62
N VAL A 191 -13.46 22.62 -27.13
CA VAL A 191 -12.72 22.12 -28.30
C VAL A 191 -11.29 21.81 -27.88
N ARG A 192 -10.81 20.61 -28.22
CA ARG A 192 -9.43 20.18 -27.95
C ARG A 192 -8.66 20.04 -29.25
N ASN A 193 -7.45 20.60 -29.29
CA ASN A 193 -6.58 20.51 -30.45
C ASN A 193 -5.11 20.47 -30.04
N CYS A 194 -4.30 19.62 -30.69
CA CYS A 194 -2.86 19.59 -30.54
C CYS A 194 -2.21 20.33 -31.71
N PHE A 195 -1.43 21.37 -31.43
CA PHE A 195 -0.99 22.33 -32.44
C PHE A 195 0.52 22.38 -32.63
N ALA A 196 1.30 21.83 -31.70
CA ALA A 196 2.76 21.76 -31.81
C ALA A 196 3.30 20.44 -31.23
N LYS A 197 4.46 20.01 -31.73
CA LYS A 197 5.25 18.94 -31.15
C LYS A 197 6.56 19.53 -30.65
N ILE A 198 6.77 19.51 -29.35
CA ILE A 198 7.90 20.18 -28.69
C ILE A 198 8.88 19.16 -28.15
N ASN A 199 10.17 19.50 -28.16
CA ASN A 199 11.20 18.76 -27.46
C ASN A 199 12.08 19.77 -26.73
N VAL A 200 11.98 19.81 -25.41
CA VAL A 200 12.74 20.74 -24.56
C VAL A 200 14.01 20.02 -24.11
N PRO A 201 15.19 20.35 -24.67
CA PRO A 201 16.43 19.71 -24.26
C PRO A 201 16.85 20.17 -22.85
N PRO A 202 17.61 19.34 -22.12
CA PRO A 202 18.19 19.77 -20.85
C PRO A 202 19.12 20.97 -21.08
N PRO A 203 19.16 21.95 -20.15
CA PRO A 203 20.07 23.08 -20.25
C PRO A 203 21.56 22.63 -20.25
N PRO A 204 22.50 23.47 -20.72
CA PRO A 204 23.93 23.16 -20.67
C PRO A 204 24.42 22.93 -19.22
N LYS A 205 25.31 21.95 -19.01
CA LYS A 205 25.81 21.53 -17.69
C LYS A 205 26.35 22.71 -16.85
N GLU A 206 27.08 23.64 -17.47
CA GLU A 206 27.65 24.83 -16.80
C GLU A 206 26.58 25.83 -16.31
N SER A 207 25.47 25.95 -17.06
CA SER A 207 24.34 26.80 -16.69
C SER A 207 23.56 26.25 -15.51
N ILE A 208 23.52 24.91 -15.36
CA ILE A 208 22.81 24.23 -14.27
C ILE A 208 23.60 24.39 -12.97
N LEU A 209 24.92 24.18 -13.00
CA LEU A 209 25.78 24.30 -11.81
C LEU A 209 25.84 25.73 -11.28
N SER A 210 25.88 26.73 -12.16
CA SER A 210 25.82 28.15 -11.76
C SER A 210 24.46 28.53 -11.17
N SER A 211 23.36 28.01 -11.74
CA SER A 211 22.00 28.21 -11.21
C SER A 211 21.81 27.55 -9.85
N ALA A 212 22.27 26.30 -9.69
CA ALA A 212 22.23 25.56 -8.42
C ALA A 212 23.04 26.27 -7.33
N LYS A 213 24.25 26.74 -7.65
CA LYS A 213 25.09 27.50 -6.70
C LYS A 213 24.40 28.79 -6.23
N ASN A 214 23.77 29.52 -7.15
CA ASN A 214 23.01 30.73 -6.80
C ASN A 214 21.82 30.43 -5.89
N LEU A 215 21.08 29.34 -6.15
CA LEU A 215 19.95 28.90 -5.33
C LEU A 215 20.36 28.57 -3.88
N ILE A 216 21.57 28.04 -3.68
CA ILE A 216 22.12 27.72 -2.36
C ILE A 216 22.64 28.98 -1.65
N GLU A 217 23.44 29.82 -2.32
CA GLU A 217 24.18 30.92 -1.68
C GLU A 217 23.31 32.15 -1.38
N ASN A 218 22.36 32.49 -2.25
CA ASN A 218 21.58 33.74 -2.13
C ASN A 218 20.13 33.52 -1.71
N GLY A 219 19.70 32.26 -1.59
CA GLY A 219 18.29 31.89 -1.47
C GLY A 219 17.49 32.28 -2.71
N ASN A 220 16.31 31.67 -2.89
CA ASN A 220 15.51 31.98 -4.07
C ASN A 220 14.60 33.20 -3.84
N THR A 221 15.18 34.40 -3.91
CA THR A 221 14.45 35.68 -3.84
C THR A 221 13.30 35.77 -4.86
N ALA A 222 13.44 35.12 -6.03
CA ALA A 222 12.37 35.03 -7.01
C ALA A 222 11.20 34.14 -6.56
N LEU A 223 11.46 32.95 -5.98
CA LEU A 223 10.42 32.12 -5.35
C LEU A 223 9.76 32.89 -4.20
N GLN A 224 10.54 33.52 -3.31
CA GLN A 224 9.99 34.26 -2.16
C GLN A 224 9.02 35.37 -2.60
N ASN A 225 9.35 36.11 -3.67
CA ASN A 225 8.45 37.12 -4.24
C ASN A 225 7.18 36.47 -4.84
N VAL A 226 7.33 35.38 -5.59
CA VAL A 226 6.20 34.68 -6.22
C VAL A 226 5.29 33.99 -5.19
N THR A 227 5.82 33.56 -4.05
CA THR A 227 5.02 33.03 -2.93
C THR A 227 4.02 34.04 -2.41
N LEU A 228 4.44 35.31 -2.27
CA LEU A 228 3.63 36.37 -1.66
C LEU A 228 2.66 37.04 -2.63
N THR A 229 3.05 37.22 -3.90
CA THR A 229 2.27 38.04 -4.86
C THR A 229 1.94 37.34 -6.18
N GLY A 230 2.39 36.10 -6.38
CA GLY A 230 2.21 35.37 -7.64
C GLY A 230 0.82 34.78 -7.81
N THR A 231 0.32 34.78 -9.06
CA THR A 231 -0.85 33.99 -9.45
C THR A 231 -0.53 32.48 -9.36
N PRO A 232 -1.54 31.59 -9.30
CA PRO A 232 -1.31 30.13 -9.30
C PRO A 232 -0.44 29.67 -10.47
N LEU A 233 -0.59 30.28 -11.65
CA LEU A 233 0.22 30.00 -12.83
C LEU A 233 1.69 30.42 -12.64
N ALA A 234 1.94 31.61 -12.10
CA ALA A 234 3.28 32.09 -11.82
C ALA A 234 3.98 31.22 -10.76
N LYS A 235 3.24 30.80 -9.72
CA LYS A 235 3.71 29.87 -8.69
C LYS A 235 4.09 28.51 -9.29
N ALA A 236 3.21 27.90 -10.08
CA ALA A 236 3.47 26.62 -10.74
C ALA A 236 4.69 26.68 -11.68
N SER A 237 4.81 27.76 -12.46
CA SER A 237 5.94 27.95 -13.38
C SER A 237 7.28 28.11 -12.64
N ALA A 238 7.29 28.86 -11.53
CA ALA A 238 8.48 29.05 -10.70
C ALA A 238 8.92 27.72 -10.04
N VAL A 239 7.97 26.93 -9.54
CA VAL A 239 8.24 25.60 -8.97
C VAL A 239 8.82 24.67 -10.03
N ALA A 240 8.21 24.58 -11.22
CA ALA A 240 8.68 23.74 -12.32
C ALA A 240 10.11 24.09 -12.78
N LEU A 241 10.45 25.39 -12.81
CA LEU A 241 11.80 25.84 -13.15
C LEU A 241 12.83 25.34 -12.12
N VAL A 242 12.51 25.48 -10.83
CA VAL A 242 13.43 25.10 -9.74
C VAL A 242 13.60 23.59 -9.69
N THR A 243 12.51 22.82 -9.77
CA THR A 243 12.59 21.36 -9.77
C THR A 243 13.35 20.85 -10.99
N SER A 244 13.10 21.39 -12.18
CA SER A 244 13.86 21.00 -13.38
C SER A 244 15.38 21.23 -13.22
N THR A 245 15.77 22.34 -12.58
CA THR A 245 17.18 22.64 -12.29
C THR A 245 17.78 21.62 -11.31
N VAL A 246 17.07 21.31 -10.22
CA VAL A 246 17.53 20.32 -9.21
C VAL A 246 17.61 18.92 -9.80
N LYS A 247 16.66 18.54 -10.66
CA LYS A 247 16.63 17.25 -11.34
C LYS A 247 17.87 17.06 -12.21
N GLU A 248 18.20 18.07 -13.03
CA GLU A 248 19.39 17.99 -13.88
C GLU A 248 20.68 18.11 -13.09
N TRP A 249 20.71 18.87 -11.99
CA TRP A 249 21.84 18.86 -11.07
C TRP A 249 22.09 17.43 -10.54
N LYS A 250 21.05 16.73 -10.07
CA LYS A 250 21.15 15.33 -9.65
C LYS A 250 21.71 14.42 -10.77
N ASN A 251 21.21 14.56 -12.00
CA ASN A 251 21.66 13.75 -13.14
C ASN A 251 23.15 13.97 -13.48
N ILE A 252 23.62 15.22 -13.46
CA ILE A 252 25.02 15.57 -13.76
C ILE A 252 25.97 14.88 -12.78
N VAL A 253 25.59 14.82 -11.50
CA VAL A 253 26.40 14.21 -10.44
C VAL A 253 26.46 12.70 -10.60
N THR A 254 25.37 12.06 -11.03
CA THR A 254 25.36 10.62 -11.33
C THR A 254 26.15 10.23 -12.58
N GLU A 255 26.31 11.14 -13.56
CA GLU A 255 27.04 10.88 -14.81
C GLU A 255 28.55 11.22 -14.76
N GLY A 256 28.96 12.10 -13.83
CA GLY A 256 30.30 12.66 -13.78
C GLY A 256 31.07 12.23 -12.54
N THR A 257 32.04 11.31 -12.70
CA THR A 257 33.22 11.28 -11.83
C THR A 257 33.93 12.64 -11.87
N PHE A 258 33.57 13.55 -10.96
CA PHE A 258 34.29 14.81 -10.76
C PHE A 258 35.45 14.58 -9.79
N ALA A 259 36.57 14.15 -10.37
CA ALA A 259 37.84 13.87 -9.71
C ALA A 259 38.59 15.11 -9.15
N ASN A 260 37.92 16.19 -8.72
CA ASN A 260 38.62 17.36 -8.14
C ASN A 260 37.90 18.10 -6.99
N LEU A 261 36.86 17.51 -6.40
CA LEU A 261 36.37 17.89 -5.07
C LEU A 261 36.24 16.62 -4.24
N LEU A 262 37.32 16.29 -3.52
CA LEU A 262 37.43 15.34 -2.40
C LEU A 262 36.20 14.43 -2.18
N VAL A 263 36.13 13.29 -2.87
CA VAL A 263 35.12 12.26 -2.63
C VAL A 263 35.45 11.56 -1.31
N ASN A 264 34.84 12.07 -0.25
CA ASN A 264 34.62 11.40 1.02
C ASN A 264 33.12 11.10 1.08
N LYS A 265 32.68 9.99 1.70
CA LYS A 265 31.25 9.60 1.82
C LYS A 265 30.35 10.72 2.36
N THR A 266 30.94 11.64 3.12
CA THR A 266 30.36 12.88 3.66
C THR A 266 29.98 13.94 2.61
N ALA A 267 30.61 13.95 1.42
CA ALA A 267 30.36 14.95 0.37
C ALA A 267 29.08 14.67 -0.44
N GLU A 268 28.77 13.39 -0.70
CA GLU A 268 27.56 12.96 -1.41
C GLU A 268 26.30 13.19 -0.56
N GLU A 269 26.38 12.88 0.73
CA GLU A 269 25.31 13.16 1.70
C GLU A 269 25.06 14.67 1.84
N GLN A 270 26.13 15.47 1.88
CA GLN A 270 26.03 16.93 1.94
C GLN A 270 25.38 17.51 0.68
N GLU A 271 25.68 16.97 -0.49
CA GLU A 271 25.06 17.42 -1.75
C GLU A 271 23.56 17.09 -1.80
N ARG A 272 23.18 15.88 -1.37
CA ARG A 272 21.76 15.49 -1.26
C ARG A 272 21.01 16.38 -0.26
N ASN A 273 21.65 16.76 0.85
CA ASN A 273 21.08 17.71 1.80
C ASN A 273 20.84 19.10 1.19
N GLN A 274 21.77 19.60 0.37
CA GLN A 274 21.61 20.87 -0.33
C GLN A 274 20.47 20.82 -1.36
N ARG A 275 20.35 19.72 -2.13
CA ARG A 275 19.22 19.53 -3.04
C ARG A 275 17.89 19.53 -2.30
N ALA A 276 17.82 18.85 -1.16
CA ALA A 276 16.63 18.83 -0.32
C ALA A 276 16.27 20.21 0.23
N GLU A 277 17.25 21.03 0.61
CA GLU A 277 17.00 22.41 1.08
C GLU A 277 16.40 23.31 -0.02
N VAL A 278 16.89 23.20 -1.26
CA VAL A 278 16.32 23.93 -2.41
C VAL A 278 14.90 23.42 -2.71
N LEU A 279 14.65 22.11 -2.64
CA LEU A 279 13.31 21.54 -2.83
C LEU A 279 12.32 21.99 -1.75
N SER A 280 12.77 22.13 -0.50
CA SER A 280 11.95 22.64 0.60
C SER A 280 11.42 24.05 0.32
N GLN A 281 12.22 24.91 -0.33
CA GLN A 281 11.77 26.24 -0.76
C GLN A 281 10.66 26.14 -1.83
N ALA A 282 10.79 25.22 -2.79
CA ALA A 282 9.76 24.98 -3.81
C ALA A 282 8.46 24.44 -3.18
N VAL A 283 8.57 23.51 -2.22
CA VAL A 283 7.42 22.99 -1.45
C VAL A 283 6.75 24.11 -0.65
N GLY A 284 7.52 25.03 -0.07
CA GLY A 284 7.00 26.23 0.56
C GLY A 284 6.06 27.02 -0.36
N VAL A 285 6.39 27.17 -1.65
CA VAL A 285 5.52 27.84 -2.63
C VAL A 285 4.26 27.03 -2.91
N VAL A 286 4.42 25.73 -3.17
CA VAL A 286 3.31 24.80 -3.47
C VAL A 286 2.26 24.81 -2.36
N THR A 287 2.67 24.83 -1.10
CA THR A 287 1.75 24.83 0.05
C THR A 287 0.90 26.09 0.17
N THR A 288 1.28 27.19 -0.52
CA THR A 288 0.47 28.41 -0.59
C THR A 288 -0.52 28.42 -1.76
N MET A 289 -0.54 27.38 -2.59
CA MET A 289 -1.45 27.24 -3.72
C MET A 289 -2.75 26.59 -3.25
N VAL A 290 -3.62 27.36 -2.59
CA VAL A 290 -4.96 26.90 -2.21
C VAL A 290 -5.87 26.98 -3.44
N PRO A 291 -6.34 25.85 -3.99
CA PRO A 291 -7.18 25.86 -5.18
C PRO A 291 -8.58 26.42 -4.87
N THR A 292 -9.12 27.19 -5.79
CA THR A 292 -10.48 27.79 -5.70
C THR A 292 -11.41 27.32 -6.82
N ASN A 293 -10.85 26.68 -7.84
CA ASN A 293 -11.55 26.08 -8.97
C ASN A 293 -10.71 24.94 -9.57
N ALA A 294 -11.29 24.17 -10.49
CA ALA A 294 -10.62 23.02 -11.11
C ALA A 294 -9.30 23.35 -11.82
N ASP A 295 -9.18 24.50 -12.48
CA ASP A 295 -7.94 24.92 -13.16
C ASP A 295 -6.81 25.20 -12.18
N SER A 296 -7.11 25.93 -11.10
CA SER A 296 -6.16 26.17 -10.01
C SER A 296 -5.77 24.88 -9.28
N ALA A 297 -6.68 23.91 -9.16
CA ALA A 297 -6.39 22.58 -8.63
C ALA A 297 -5.40 21.84 -9.53
N LEU A 298 -5.64 21.79 -10.85
CA LEU A 298 -4.71 21.18 -11.80
C LEU A 298 -3.31 21.81 -11.75
N LEU A 299 -3.23 23.15 -11.69
CA LEU A 299 -1.94 23.84 -11.58
C LEU A 299 -1.20 23.49 -10.27
N SER A 300 -1.94 23.40 -9.16
CA SER A 300 -1.38 23.00 -7.86
C SER A 300 -0.87 21.56 -7.88
N VAL A 301 -1.67 20.64 -8.46
CA VAL A 301 -1.28 19.24 -8.63
C VAL A 301 -0.06 19.10 -9.54
N THR A 302 -0.01 19.80 -10.69
CA THR A 302 1.16 19.79 -11.58
C THR A 302 2.42 20.30 -10.86
N ALA A 303 2.30 21.33 -10.03
CA ALA A 303 3.41 21.84 -9.24
C ALA A 303 3.91 20.80 -8.22
N ILE A 304 2.99 20.11 -7.53
CA ILE A 304 3.34 19.00 -6.62
C ILE A 304 4.01 17.86 -7.39
N GLN A 305 3.44 17.44 -8.53
CA GLN A 305 4.02 16.40 -9.39
C GLN A 305 5.46 16.73 -9.77
N SER A 306 5.74 17.99 -10.13
CA SER A 306 7.08 18.45 -10.50
C SER A 306 8.10 18.30 -9.36
N VAL A 307 7.66 18.43 -8.11
CA VAL A 307 8.50 18.16 -6.93
C VAL A 307 8.69 16.65 -6.73
N LEU A 308 7.61 15.88 -6.85
CA LEU A 308 7.62 14.43 -6.64
C LEU A 308 8.44 13.65 -7.69
N GLU A 309 8.68 14.23 -8.88
CA GLU A 309 9.63 13.66 -9.84
C GLU A 309 11.05 13.47 -9.27
N ILE A 310 11.39 14.20 -8.20
CA ILE A 310 12.68 14.16 -7.50
C ILE A 310 12.46 13.69 -6.04
N GLY A 311 11.45 12.84 -5.82
CA GLY A 311 10.97 12.45 -4.49
C GLY A 311 12.05 11.91 -3.54
N THR A 312 13.10 11.27 -4.05
CA THR A 312 14.22 10.77 -3.22
C THR A 312 14.99 11.86 -2.48
N ASP A 313 14.88 13.11 -2.94
CA ASP A 313 15.61 14.25 -2.38
C ASP A 313 14.64 15.20 -1.64
N VAL A 314 13.36 14.84 -1.53
CA VAL A 314 12.37 15.62 -0.79
C VAL A 314 12.46 15.26 0.69
N ASP A 315 12.87 16.22 1.52
CA ASP A 315 12.96 16.00 2.95
C ASP A 315 11.61 15.75 3.61
N ARG A 316 11.67 15.14 4.78
CA ARG A 316 10.52 14.70 5.53
C ARG A 316 9.54 15.82 5.84
N LYS A 317 10.01 16.95 6.35
CA LYS A 317 9.15 18.11 6.65
C LYS A 317 8.38 18.55 5.41
N SER A 318 9.05 18.54 4.26
CA SER A 318 8.44 18.84 2.97
C SER A 318 7.41 17.79 2.55
N GLN A 319 7.63 16.49 2.83
CA GLN A 319 6.64 15.43 2.59
C GLN A 319 5.35 15.63 3.42
N VAL A 320 5.47 16.03 4.69
CA VAL A 320 4.30 16.33 5.55
C VAL A 320 3.47 17.46 4.96
N LEU A 321 4.14 18.52 4.55
CA LEU A 321 3.49 19.68 3.93
C LEU A 321 2.77 19.32 2.63
N LEU A 322 3.38 18.46 1.78
CA LEU A 322 2.76 17.96 0.56
C LEU A 322 1.58 17.03 0.86
N SER A 323 1.68 16.17 1.87
CA SER A 323 0.60 15.28 2.32
C SER A 323 -0.59 16.08 2.81
N LYS A 324 -0.35 17.11 3.64
CA LYS A 324 -1.39 18.03 4.09
C LYS A 324 -2.05 18.77 2.93
N ALA A 325 -1.26 19.32 2.01
CA ALA A 325 -1.79 20.00 0.83
C ALA A 325 -2.68 19.08 -0.03
N MET A 326 -2.33 17.80 -0.15
CA MET A 326 -3.15 16.81 -0.85
C MET A 326 -4.40 16.40 -0.08
N SER A 327 -4.33 16.29 1.24
CA SER A 327 -5.51 16.05 2.09
C SER A 327 -6.51 17.19 1.96
N ASP A 328 -6.06 18.44 2.12
CA ASP A 328 -6.90 19.64 2.00
C ASP A 328 -7.56 19.72 0.61
N MET A 329 -6.81 19.36 -0.44
CA MET A 329 -7.34 19.31 -1.81
C MET A 329 -8.36 18.19 -2.01
N SER A 330 -8.13 17.02 -1.43
CA SER A 330 -9.06 15.89 -1.48
C SER A 330 -10.38 16.22 -0.79
N ASP A 331 -10.33 16.88 0.37
CA ASP A 331 -11.52 17.29 1.12
C ASP A 331 -12.35 18.34 0.36
N GLY A 332 -11.69 19.26 -0.34
CA GLY A 332 -12.34 20.29 -1.16
C GLY A 332 -12.73 19.85 -2.59
N LEU A 333 -12.34 18.65 -3.02
CA LEU A 333 -12.39 18.25 -4.43
C LEU A 333 -13.82 18.29 -5.00
N LYS A 334 -14.81 17.86 -4.23
CA LYS A 334 -16.22 17.86 -4.66
C LYS A 334 -16.72 19.26 -5.00
N ASP A 335 -16.35 20.24 -4.18
CA ASP A 335 -16.80 21.62 -4.34
C ASP A 335 -16.08 22.30 -5.51
N LEU A 336 -14.77 22.05 -5.65
CA LEU A 336 -13.94 22.52 -6.77
C LEU A 336 -14.44 22.03 -8.14
N LEU A 337 -15.10 20.87 -8.17
CA LEU A 337 -15.58 20.20 -9.38
C LEU A 337 -17.07 20.39 -9.68
N SER A 338 -17.82 21.01 -8.78
CA SER A 338 -19.28 21.08 -8.81
C SER A 338 -19.87 21.73 -10.08
N ALA A 339 -19.12 22.65 -10.69
CA ALA A 339 -19.51 23.42 -11.87
C ALA A 339 -18.87 22.93 -13.18
N GLU A 340 -18.02 21.89 -13.11
CA GLU A 340 -17.21 21.39 -14.21
C GLU A 340 -17.87 20.22 -14.94
N ASN A 341 -17.51 20.08 -16.22
CA ASN A 341 -17.98 19.01 -17.11
C ASN A 341 -17.39 17.63 -16.71
N SER A 342 -18.02 16.54 -17.14
CA SER A 342 -17.63 15.18 -16.68
C SER A 342 -16.21 14.79 -17.09
N GLU A 343 -15.74 15.29 -18.23
CA GLU A 343 -14.38 15.05 -18.72
C GLU A 343 -13.33 15.78 -17.86
N LYS A 344 -13.60 17.04 -17.51
CA LYS A 344 -12.75 17.85 -16.63
C LYS A 344 -12.72 17.29 -15.21
N GLN A 345 -13.86 16.85 -14.68
CA GLN A 345 -13.92 16.17 -13.38
C GLN A 345 -13.03 14.93 -13.36
N ARG A 346 -13.07 14.12 -14.42
CA ARG A 346 -12.22 12.94 -14.57
C ARG A 346 -10.74 13.31 -14.70
N ASP A 347 -10.40 14.29 -15.54
CA ASP A 347 -9.02 14.75 -15.73
C ASP A 347 -8.41 15.22 -14.39
N VAL A 348 -9.15 15.99 -13.58
CA VAL A 348 -8.70 16.45 -12.25
C VAL A 348 -8.56 15.27 -11.28
N ALA A 349 -9.58 14.41 -11.19
CA ALA A 349 -9.55 13.27 -10.28
C ALA A 349 -8.41 12.29 -10.58
N ASP A 350 -8.16 12.01 -11.87
CA ASP A 350 -7.06 11.15 -12.32
C ASP A 350 -5.70 11.74 -11.93
N GLN A 351 -5.49 13.04 -12.18
CA GLN A 351 -4.23 13.71 -11.85
C GLN A 351 -4.01 13.78 -10.33
N VAL A 352 -5.04 14.09 -9.54
CA VAL A 352 -4.98 14.09 -8.06
C VAL A 352 -4.61 12.71 -7.54
N LEU A 353 -5.32 11.66 -7.98
CA LEU A 353 -5.09 10.28 -7.54
C LEU A 353 -3.68 9.81 -7.87
N HIS A 354 -3.22 10.04 -9.10
CA HIS A 354 -1.86 9.69 -9.52
C HIS A 354 -0.80 10.40 -8.67
N THR A 355 -1.07 11.64 -8.26
CA THR A 355 -0.11 12.41 -7.46
C THR A 355 -0.06 11.94 -6.02
N VAL A 356 -1.20 11.55 -5.43
CA VAL A 356 -1.26 10.91 -4.11
C VAL A 356 -0.47 9.60 -4.11
N VAL A 357 -0.62 8.76 -5.14
CA VAL A 357 0.14 7.50 -5.27
C VAL A 357 1.65 7.77 -5.39
N ASN A 358 2.06 8.76 -6.20
CA ASN A 358 3.48 9.15 -6.30
C ASN A 358 4.04 9.68 -4.98
N LEU A 359 3.25 10.42 -4.20
CA LEU A 359 3.65 10.89 -2.89
C LEU A 359 3.85 9.71 -1.92
N MET A 360 2.96 8.73 -1.91
CA MET A 360 3.12 7.52 -1.10
C MET A 360 4.39 6.73 -1.49
N GLN A 361 4.66 6.60 -2.80
CA GLN A 361 5.90 5.97 -3.28
C GLN A 361 7.15 6.73 -2.82
N THR A 362 7.10 8.08 -2.88
CA THR A 362 8.17 8.95 -2.40
C THR A 362 8.42 8.74 -0.92
N MET A 363 7.38 8.77 -0.09
CA MET A 363 7.47 8.53 1.35
C MET A 363 8.01 7.13 1.66
N ASN A 364 7.55 6.11 0.94
CA ASN A 364 8.03 4.73 1.12
C ASN A 364 9.50 4.56 0.75
N SER A 365 10.00 5.27 -0.27
CA SER A 365 11.42 5.21 -0.66
C SER A 365 12.35 5.69 0.46
N GLN A 366 11.88 6.62 1.29
CA GLN A 366 12.64 7.25 2.36
C GLN A 366 12.73 6.39 3.63
N ILE A 367 12.02 5.26 3.68
CA ILE A 367 12.10 4.31 4.80
C ILE A 367 13.50 3.66 4.87
N ASN A 368 14.06 3.31 3.70
CA ASN A 368 15.35 2.60 3.60
C ASN A 368 16.49 3.46 3.03
N ASP A 369 16.18 4.64 2.49
CA ASP A 369 17.15 5.55 1.89
C ASP A 369 16.72 7.00 2.18
N ALA A 370 16.74 7.36 3.46
CA ALA A 370 16.33 8.67 3.93
C ALA A 370 17.26 9.79 3.44
N VAL A 371 16.74 11.01 3.27
CA VAL A 371 17.59 12.20 3.08
C VAL A 371 18.51 12.32 4.31
N PRO A 372 19.84 12.44 4.15
CA PRO A 372 20.77 12.34 5.28
C PRO A 372 20.50 13.33 6.42
N LYS A 373 20.02 14.55 6.14
CA LYS A 373 19.65 15.54 7.17
C LYS A 373 18.44 15.14 8.03
N ASP A 374 17.61 14.20 7.56
CA ASP A 374 16.43 13.72 8.28
C ASP A 374 16.76 12.56 9.23
N VAL A 375 17.98 12.03 9.18
CA VAL A 375 18.44 10.93 10.04
C VAL A 375 18.92 11.49 11.38
N VAL A 376 18.30 11.05 12.47
CA VAL A 376 18.70 11.44 13.83
C VAL A 376 19.94 10.64 14.25
N HIS A 377 21.07 11.33 14.39
CA HIS A 377 22.34 10.73 14.85
C HIS A 377 22.57 10.86 16.36
N ASP A 378 21.76 11.65 17.06
CA ASP A 378 21.89 11.86 18.50
C ASP A 378 21.36 10.65 19.28
N LYS A 379 22.28 9.90 19.89
CA LYS A 379 21.99 8.70 20.70
C LYS A 379 21.04 8.96 21.87
N THR A 380 20.97 10.19 22.38
CA THR A 380 20.10 10.51 23.51
C THR A 380 18.62 10.63 23.11
N LYS A 381 18.35 10.85 21.81
CA LYS A 381 17.00 10.88 21.24
C LYS A 381 16.54 9.52 20.73
N LEU A 382 17.47 8.58 20.53
CA LEU A 382 17.25 7.20 20.08
C LEU A 382 16.91 6.27 21.25
N ASN A 383 15.98 6.67 22.12
CA ASN A 383 15.63 5.90 23.30
C ASN A 383 14.94 4.59 22.89
N TYR A 384 15.54 3.45 23.21
CA TYR A 384 14.89 2.15 23.07
C TYR A 384 13.84 2.04 24.18
N ASP A 385 12.57 2.15 23.82
CA ASP A 385 11.50 1.92 24.79
C ASP A 385 11.49 0.43 25.15
N VAL A 386 12.00 0.12 26.34
CA VAL A 386 12.00 -1.22 26.94
C VAL A 386 10.85 -1.39 27.94
N ASP A 387 10.00 -0.37 28.08
CA ASP A 387 8.85 -0.40 28.98
C ASP A 387 7.61 -0.90 28.23
N LEU A 388 7.25 -2.18 28.46
CA LEU A 388 6.07 -2.83 27.87
C LEU A 388 4.73 -2.20 28.29
N GLU A 389 4.73 -1.37 29.34
CA GLU A 389 3.54 -0.77 29.94
C GLU A 389 3.48 0.75 29.75
N SER A 390 4.41 1.34 28.99
CA SER A 390 4.31 2.76 28.63
C SER A 390 3.03 2.96 27.80
N GLU A 391 2.32 4.07 28.00
CA GLU A 391 1.37 4.52 26.98
C GLU A 391 2.21 4.73 25.72
N GLY A 392 2.13 3.79 24.78
CA GLY A 392 2.86 3.86 23.52
C GLY A 392 2.71 5.26 22.92
N LEU A 393 3.79 5.72 22.29
CA LEU A 393 3.95 7.08 21.78
C LEU A 393 2.64 7.63 21.18
N SER A 394 2.17 8.78 21.67
CA SER A 394 0.87 9.32 21.29
C SER A 394 0.93 9.93 19.89
N CYS A 395 0.45 9.18 18.89
CA CYS A 395 0.49 9.55 17.47
C CYS A 395 -0.47 10.70 17.06
N THR A 396 -0.46 11.85 17.73
CA THR A 396 -1.24 13.02 17.28
C THR A 396 -0.33 14.21 16.97
N GLY A 397 -0.19 14.56 15.69
CA GLY A 397 0.53 15.76 15.22
C GLY A 397 1.89 15.45 14.59
N ASP A 398 2.78 16.46 14.54
CA ASP A 398 4.14 16.40 13.95
C ASP A 398 4.99 15.22 14.49
N ASP A 399 4.59 14.61 15.62
CA ASP A 399 5.28 13.52 16.35
C ASP A 399 5.37 12.18 15.60
N VAL A 400 4.39 11.83 14.74
CA VAL A 400 4.49 10.62 13.88
C VAL A 400 5.71 10.71 12.94
N TRP A 401 6.08 11.95 12.61
CA TRP A 401 7.24 12.23 11.77
C TRP A 401 8.55 12.21 12.56
N ASP A 402 8.55 12.54 13.85
CA ASP A 402 9.74 12.25 14.65
C ASP A 402 9.91 10.74 14.87
N GLU A 403 8.79 10.01 14.97
CA GLU A 403 8.76 8.54 15.10
C GLU A 403 9.31 7.79 13.89
N LEU A 404 8.86 8.03 12.64
CA LEU A 404 9.53 7.32 11.53
C LEU A 404 10.97 7.80 11.31
N SER A 405 11.40 8.95 11.86
CA SER A 405 12.81 9.39 11.74
C SER A 405 13.67 8.57 12.68
N LEU A 406 13.18 8.38 13.91
CA LEU A 406 13.74 7.43 14.86
C LEU A 406 13.68 5.99 14.35
N LYS A 407 12.59 5.59 13.67
CA LYS A 407 12.46 4.26 13.05
C LYS A 407 13.39 4.09 11.86
N ASN A 408 13.58 5.10 11.01
CA ASN A 408 14.55 5.06 9.90
C ASN A 408 15.98 5.02 10.45
N ALA A 409 16.31 5.84 11.45
CA ALA A 409 17.60 5.83 12.12
C ALA A 409 17.85 4.50 12.85
N ALA A 410 16.83 3.92 13.47
CA ALA A 410 16.86 2.58 14.05
C ALA A 410 16.97 1.52 12.96
N THR A 411 16.37 1.73 11.78
CA THR A 411 16.46 0.82 10.63
C THR A 411 17.84 0.88 10.00
N ASP A 412 18.50 2.04 9.90
CA ASP A 412 19.90 2.18 9.47
C ASP A 412 20.89 1.63 10.52
N GLN A 413 20.55 1.76 11.80
CA GLN A 413 21.26 1.08 12.89
C GLN A 413 21.01 -0.44 12.90
N SER A 414 19.86 -0.88 12.39
CA SER A 414 19.53 -2.31 12.22
C SER A 414 20.03 -2.86 10.89
N SER A 415 20.22 -2.05 9.84
CA SER A 415 20.85 -2.46 8.58
C SER A 415 22.37 -2.57 8.75
N THR A 416 22.90 -1.96 9.82
CA THR A 416 24.20 -2.28 10.40
C THR A 416 24.18 -3.49 11.35
N THR A 417 23.02 -4.07 11.67
CA THR A 417 22.96 -5.44 12.21
C THR A 417 23.09 -6.43 11.05
N LYS A 418 24.31 -6.94 10.91
CA LYS A 418 24.66 -8.12 10.11
C LYS A 418 24.03 -9.43 10.64
N ASP A 419 23.02 -9.35 11.51
CA ASP A 419 22.68 -10.43 12.44
C ASP A 419 21.26 -10.98 12.27
N PHE A 420 20.52 -10.65 11.19
CA PHE A 420 19.40 -11.49 10.79
C PHE A 420 19.98 -12.76 10.15
N THR A 421 19.99 -13.85 10.91
CA THR A 421 20.33 -15.18 10.41
C THR A 421 19.05 -15.88 10.01
N PRO A 422 18.81 -16.15 8.71
CA PRO A 422 17.68 -16.95 8.27
C PRO A 422 17.62 -18.30 8.99
N PRO A 423 16.43 -18.93 9.11
CA PRO A 423 16.31 -20.26 9.70
C PRO A 423 17.27 -21.22 9.03
N SER A 424 18.09 -21.89 9.85
CA SER A 424 19.04 -22.88 9.37
C SER A 424 18.31 -24.07 8.76
N PHE A 425 18.81 -24.56 7.64
CA PHE A 425 18.36 -25.83 7.11
C PHE A 425 18.71 -26.98 8.06
N THR A 426 17.74 -27.84 8.33
CA THR A 426 17.87 -28.96 9.26
C THR A 426 17.49 -30.28 8.60
N SER A 427 18.07 -31.37 9.09
CA SER A 427 17.67 -32.72 8.69
C SER A 427 16.43 -33.15 9.47
N VAL A 428 15.58 -33.94 8.83
CA VAL A 428 14.41 -34.56 9.48
C VAL A 428 14.86 -35.53 10.59
N ASP A 429 15.97 -36.21 10.38
CA ASP A 429 16.66 -36.99 11.40
C ASP A 429 17.75 -36.14 12.06
N PRO A 430 17.63 -35.80 13.37
CA PRO A 430 18.62 -34.97 14.06
C PRO A 430 19.99 -35.64 14.20
N THR A 431 20.11 -36.95 13.93
CA THR A 431 21.35 -37.72 14.06
C THR A 431 22.16 -37.78 12.76
N THR A 432 21.55 -37.47 11.61
CA THR A 432 22.20 -37.58 10.29
C THR A 432 21.67 -36.57 9.29
N ASN A 433 22.55 -35.98 8.48
CA ASN A 433 22.15 -35.11 7.37
C ASN A 433 21.57 -35.88 6.16
N ARG A 434 21.63 -37.22 6.20
CA ARG A 434 21.10 -38.12 5.15
C ARG A 434 20.02 -39.00 5.72
N SER A 435 18.87 -38.38 5.98
CA SER A 435 17.67 -39.07 6.48
C SER A 435 17.27 -40.18 5.52
N GLN A 436 16.97 -41.37 6.05
CA GLN A 436 16.45 -42.49 5.29
C GLN A 436 15.02 -42.81 5.73
N LEU A 437 14.24 -43.43 4.82
CA LEU A 437 12.93 -43.94 5.18
C LEU A 437 13.07 -45.05 6.23
N PRO A 438 12.18 -45.10 7.23
CA PRO A 438 12.20 -46.17 8.22
C PRO A 438 11.90 -47.53 7.55
N PRO A 439 12.43 -48.64 8.11
CA PRO A 439 12.17 -49.98 7.58
C PRO A 439 10.67 -50.30 7.65
N SER A 440 10.17 -51.06 6.67
CA SER A 440 8.78 -51.50 6.67
C SER A 440 8.49 -52.41 7.87
N ARG A 441 7.26 -52.33 8.38
CA ARG A 441 6.77 -53.13 9.50
C ARG A 441 5.57 -53.97 9.05
N ILE A 442 5.37 -55.13 9.66
CA ILE A 442 4.19 -55.95 9.42
C ILE A 442 3.17 -55.63 10.52
N ALA A 443 1.98 -55.18 10.13
CA ALA A 443 0.87 -54.93 11.04
C ALA A 443 0.24 -56.25 11.53
N ALA A 444 -0.57 -56.16 12.58
CA ALA A 444 -1.21 -57.33 13.21
C ALA A 444 -2.15 -58.12 12.27
N ASP A 445 -2.58 -57.51 11.16
CA ASP A 445 -3.38 -58.12 10.09
C ASP A 445 -2.53 -58.73 8.95
N ASN A 446 -1.21 -58.87 9.16
CA ASN A 446 -0.21 -59.29 8.16
C ASN A 446 -0.03 -58.33 6.96
N SER A 447 -0.58 -57.12 7.01
CA SER A 447 -0.29 -56.10 5.99
C SER A 447 1.08 -55.45 6.23
N GLU A 448 1.81 -55.18 5.16
CA GLU A 448 3.07 -54.42 5.23
C GLU A 448 2.77 -52.92 5.29
N VAL A 449 3.20 -52.27 6.37
CA VAL A 449 3.14 -50.84 6.59
C VAL A 449 4.53 -50.24 6.34
N TYR A 450 4.61 -49.33 5.38
CA TYR A 450 5.82 -48.61 5.05
C TYR A 450 5.52 -47.12 4.88
N GLN A 451 6.56 -46.29 5.04
CA GLN A 451 6.47 -44.84 4.89
C GLN A 451 7.08 -44.44 3.55
N ALA A 452 6.35 -43.64 2.76
CA ALA A 452 6.78 -43.25 1.41
C ALA A 452 7.49 -41.88 1.35
N LEU A 453 7.37 -41.09 2.42
CA LEU A 453 7.83 -39.69 2.51
C LEU A 453 8.59 -39.46 3.82
N LEU A 454 9.65 -38.66 3.79
CA LEU A 454 10.21 -38.07 5.01
C LEU A 454 9.22 -37.02 5.51
N MET A 455 8.88 -37.07 6.79
CA MET A 455 7.80 -36.27 7.36
C MET A 455 8.35 -35.23 8.33
N SER A 456 7.96 -33.98 8.13
CA SER A 456 8.11 -32.89 9.09
C SER A 456 6.72 -32.44 9.55
N GLU A 457 6.62 -31.94 10.78
CA GLU A 457 5.39 -31.35 11.29
C GLU A 457 5.63 -29.94 11.84
N ILE A 458 4.62 -29.08 11.74
CA ILE A 458 4.63 -27.73 12.29
C ILE A 458 3.25 -27.37 12.83
N THR A 459 3.21 -26.70 13.97
CA THR A 459 1.97 -26.15 14.54
C THR A 459 1.90 -24.66 14.23
N THR A 460 0.82 -24.21 13.62
CA THR A 460 0.63 -22.78 13.35
C THR A 460 0.12 -22.04 14.59
N PRO A 461 0.63 -20.83 14.89
CA PRO A 461 0.16 -20.03 16.03
C PRO A 461 -1.28 -19.54 15.84
N ASP A 462 -1.66 -19.28 14.58
CA ASP A 462 -3.01 -18.88 14.18
C ASP A 462 -3.37 -19.42 12.78
N ASP A 463 -4.61 -19.20 12.36
CA ASP A 463 -5.12 -19.63 11.05
C ASP A 463 -4.72 -18.68 9.90
N ASN A 464 -4.03 -17.56 10.19
CA ASN A 464 -3.80 -16.46 9.23
C ASN A 464 -2.39 -16.39 8.67
N CYS A 465 -1.55 -17.39 8.95
CA CYS A 465 -0.20 -17.51 8.43
C CYS A 465 -0.19 -18.10 7.01
N GLY A 466 0.73 -17.64 6.16
CA GLY A 466 1.23 -18.39 5.01
C GLY A 466 2.35 -19.33 5.44
N LEU A 467 2.51 -20.44 4.72
CA LEU A 467 3.52 -21.47 4.96
C LEU A 467 4.52 -21.50 3.81
N SER A 468 5.79 -21.44 4.16
CA SER A 468 6.89 -21.71 3.23
C SER A 468 7.70 -22.90 3.69
N PHE A 469 7.92 -23.84 2.78
CA PHE A 469 8.79 -24.99 2.98
C PHE A 469 9.88 -24.98 1.91
N GLN A 470 11.14 -25.02 2.33
CA GLN A 470 12.28 -25.00 1.43
C GLN A 470 13.18 -26.20 1.65
N LEU A 471 13.73 -26.71 0.55
CA LEU A 471 14.73 -27.77 0.53
C LEU A 471 16.05 -27.22 0.02
N GLU A 472 17.16 -27.59 0.65
CA GLU A 472 18.52 -27.26 0.22
C GLU A 472 19.26 -28.54 -0.17
N PRO A 473 19.34 -28.86 -1.48
CA PRO A 473 20.09 -30.02 -1.96
C PRO A 473 21.61 -29.83 -1.80
N GLU A 474 22.31 -30.91 -1.44
CA GLU A 474 23.78 -30.97 -1.35
C GLU A 474 24.46 -30.66 -2.70
N ASP A 475 23.85 -31.11 -3.82
CA ASP A 475 24.30 -30.82 -5.18
C ASP A 475 23.19 -30.15 -6.00
N THR A 476 23.26 -28.82 -6.08
CA THR A 476 22.33 -28.01 -6.89
C THR A 476 22.59 -28.12 -8.40
N GLN A 477 23.78 -28.56 -8.83
CA GLN A 477 24.13 -28.74 -10.25
C GLN A 477 23.43 -29.96 -10.85
N ALA A 478 23.24 -31.01 -10.05
CA ALA A 478 22.48 -32.18 -10.45
C ALA A 478 20.97 -31.91 -10.65
N CYS A 479 20.48 -30.74 -10.22
CA CYS A 479 19.08 -30.34 -10.23
C CYS A 479 18.10 -31.46 -9.81
N PRO A 480 18.28 -32.05 -8.61
CA PRO A 480 17.37 -33.08 -8.12
C PRO A 480 15.94 -32.53 -8.05
N GLN A 481 14.93 -33.37 -8.27
CA GLN A 481 13.53 -32.98 -8.12
C GLN A 481 12.93 -33.70 -6.91
N TYR A 482 12.13 -32.99 -6.12
CA TYR A 482 11.48 -33.53 -4.93
C TYR A 482 9.97 -33.43 -5.06
N LEU A 483 9.24 -34.46 -4.63
CA LEU A 483 7.80 -34.40 -4.43
C LEU A 483 7.54 -33.98 -2.99
N VAL A 484 6.87 -32.84 -2.82
CA VAL A 484 6.37 -32.34 -1.53
C VAL A 484 4.87 -32.59 -1.48
N VAL A 485 4.38 -33.11 -0.36
CA VAL A 485 2.97 -33.42 -0.12
C VAL A 485 2.59 -32.90 1.26
N VAL A 486 1.50 -32.15 1.35
CA VAL A 486 1.05 -31.51 2.58
C VAL A 486 -0.35 -31.95 2.92
N ARG A 487 -0.59 -32.19 4.22
CA ARG A 487 -1.91 -32.44 4.77
C ARG A 487 -2.06 -31.79 6.14
N LEU A 488 -3.23 -31.23 6.41
CA LEU A 488 -3.53 -30.54 7.66
C LEU A 488 -4.24 -31.48 8.64
N VAL A 489 -3.99 -31.29 9.94
CA VAL A 489 -4.57 -32.03 11.08
C VAL A 489 -4.13 -33.50 11.17
N TYR A 490 -4.02 -34.20 10.04
CA TYR A 490 -3.62 -35.60 9.95
C TYR A 490 -2.46 -35.77 8.97
N PRO A 491 -1.59 -36.78 9.15
CA PRO A 491 -0.50 -37.04 8.23
C PRO A 491 -1.01 -37.51 6.84
N PRO A 492 -0.31 -37.16 5.74
CA PRO A 492 -0.63 -37.65 4.41
C PRO A 492 -0.40 -39.16 4.32
N VAL A 493 -1.34 -39.85 3.68
CA VAL A 493 -1.25 -41.31 3.48
C VAL A 493 -1.24 -41.57 1.98
N LEU A 494 -0.12 -42.06 1.46
CA LEU A 494 0.03 -42.36 0.03
C LEU A 494 0.07 -43.87 -0.25
N THR A 495 0.29 -44.70 0.76
CA THR A 495 0.57 -46.14 0.58
C THR A 495 -0.69 -46.99 0.46
N GLN A 496 -1.83 -46.46 0.88
CA GLN A 496 -3.11 -47.17 0.92
C GLN A 496 -4.09 -46.61 -0.11
N LYS A 497 -5.00 -47.45 -0.63
CA LYS A 497 -6.04 -47.02 -1.59
C LYS A 497 -7.00 -45.96 -1.03
N THR A 498 -7.18 -45.93 0.29
CA THR A 498 -7.99 -44.94 1.01
C THR A 498 -7.17 -43.73 1.49
N GLY A 499 -5.89 -43.67 1.11
CA GLY A 499 -5.01 -42.59 1.47
C GLY A 499 -5.39 -41.27 0.81
N THR A 500 -5.07 -40.15 1.45
CA THR A 500 -5.37 -38.81 0.96
C THR A 500 -4.29 -37.81 1.39
N TYR A 501 -4.24 -36.67 0.68
CA TYR A 501 -3.44 -35.49 0.99
C TYR A 501 -4.21 -34.22 0.56
N ASP A 502 -3.82 -33.03 1.03
CA ASP A 502 -4.50 -31.77 0.70
C ASP A 502 -3.82 -31.00 -0.44
N PHE A 503 -2.48 -30.96 -0.41
CA PHE A 503 -1.67 -30.26 -1.42
C PHE A 503 -0.46 -31.11 -1.83
N TYR A 504 0.05 -30.88 -3.04
CA TYR A 504 1.30 -31.46 -3.52
C TYR A 504 1.98 -30.54 -4.52
N GLN A 505 3.30 -30.68 -4.66
CA GLN A 505 4.05 -30.03 -5.73
C GLN A 505 5.38 -30.76 -5.96
N ALA A 506 5.82 -30.81 -7.21
CA ALA A 506 7.22 -31.11 -7.51
C ALA A 506 8.05 -29.83 -7.36
N VAL A 507 9.15 -29.88 -6.61
CA VAL A 507 10.09 -28.76 -6.42
C VAL A 507 11.50 -29.19 -6.87
N PRO A 508 12.09 -28.52 -7.88
CA PRO A 508 11.46 -27.58 -8.80
C PRO A 508 10.28 -28.18 -9.57
N ILE A 509 9.40 -27.34 -10.12
CA ILE A 509 8.25 -27.76 -10.94
C ILE A 509 8.73 -28.49 -12.19
N ASN A 510 9.81 -28.00 -12.78
CA ASN A 510 10.52 -28.65 -13.87
C ASN A 510 12.02 -28.52 -13.62
N THR A 511 12.78 -29.57 -13.90
CA THR A 511 14.25 -29.57 -13.90
C THR A 511 14.88 -28.40 -14.68
N ASP A 512 14.20 -27.84 -15.68
CA ASP A 512 14.69 -26.66 -16.43
C ASP A 512 14.78 -25.38 -15.57
N GLN A 513 14.04 -25.29 -14.46
CA GLN A 513 14.04 -24.12 -13.58
C GLN A 513 15.38 -23.88 -12.90
N CYS A 514 16.23 -24.90 -12.79
CA CYS A 514 17.55 -24.75 -12.19
C CYS A 514 18.52 -23.92 -13.04
N LEU A 515 18.24 -23.70 -14.33
CA LEU A 515 19.13 -22.97 -15.23
C LEU A 515 18.92 -21.45 -15.23
N ASN A 516 17.69 -21.00 -14.93
CA ASN A 516 17.27 -19.60 -15.12
C ASN A 516 17.02 -18.86 -13.80
N ASN A 517 16.96 -19.56 -12.68
CA ASN A 517 16.61 -19.00 -11.38
C ASN A 517 17.82 -18.88 -10.46
N THR A 518 17.71 -17.99 -9.47
CA THR A 518 18.70 -17.91 -8.38
C THR A 518 18.73 -19.21 -7.58
N MET A 519 19.93 -19.69 -7.26
CA MET A 519 20.17 -20.83 -6.35
C MET A 519 20.41 -20.39 -4.91
N ASP A 520 20.31 -19.09 -4.63
CA ASP A 520 20.34 -18.55 -3.29
C ASP A 520 18.97 -18.77 -2.62
N PRO A 521 18.90 -19.54 -1.50
CA PRO A 521 17.65 -19.88 -0.83
C PRO A 521 16.92 -18.69 -0.20
N ASP A 522 17.62 -17.57 0.03
CA ASP A 522 17.07 -16.36 0.66
C ASP A 522 16.59 -15.31 -0.36
N GLN A 523 16.86 -15.54 -1.65
CA GLN A 523 16.44 -14.67 -2.75
C GLN A 523 15.13 -15.12 -3.39
N GLU A 524 14.45 -14.17 -4.03
CA GLU A 524 13.21 -14.45 -4.75
C GLU A 524 13.47 -15.37 -5.96
N GLY A 525 12.61 -16.38 -6.12
CA GLY A 525 12.68 -17.30 -7.26
C GLY A 525 13.48 -18.57 -6.98
N TYR A 526 13.87 -18.82 -5.72
CA TYR A 526 14.52 -20.08 -5.33
C TYR A 526 13.65 -21.30 -5.70
N PRO A 527 14.12 -22.18 -6.60
CA PRO A 527 13.30 -23.21 -7.23
C PRO A 527 12.81 -24.32 -6.28
N TYR A 528 13.48 -24.52 -5.15
CA TYR A 528 13.16 -25.56 -4.16
C TYR A 528 12.21 -25.06 -3.06
N THR A 529 11.33 -24.13 -3.40
CA THR A 529 10.35 -23.54 -2.48
C THR A 529 8.94 -24.05 -2.77
N PHE A 530 8.31 -24.64 -1.76
CA PHE A 530 6.88 -24.93 -1.72
C PHE A 530 6.18 -23.86 -0.87
N PHE A 531 5.11 -23.25 -1.38
CA PHE A 531 4.43 -22.14 -0.73
C PHE A 531 2.90 -22.34 -0.71
N LEU A 532 2.29 -22.07 0.44
CA LEU A 532 0.84 -21.97 0.61
C LEU A 532 0.47 -20.64 1.26
N ASN A 533 -0.52 -19.95 0.70
CA ASN A 533 -1.03 -18.73 1.31
C ASN A 533 -2.01 -19.03 2.46
N ASN A 534 -2.28 -18.02 3.28
CA ASN A 534 -3.19 -18.10 4.42
C ASN A 534 -4.60 -18.57 4.04
N LYS A 535 -5.16 -18.12 2.91
CA LYS A 535 -6.50 -18.55 2.47
C LYS A 535 -6.56 -20.05 2.14
N GLN A 536 -5.52 -20.59 1.50
CA GLN A 536 -5.43 -22.02 1.19
C GLN A 536 -5.38 -22.86 2.46
N LEU A 537 -4.62 -22.42 3.47
CA LEU A 537 -4.51 -23.11 4.75
C LEU A 537 -5.82 -23.08 5.54
N ILE A 538 -6.50 -21.94 5.62
CA ILE A 538 -7.82 -21.81 6.27
C ILE A 538 -8.83 -22.79 5.67
N GLU A 539 -8.93 -22.81 4.34
CA GLU A 539 -9.90 -23.64 3.64
C GLU A 539 -9.60 -25.13 3.78
N ALA A 540 -8.33 -25.54 3.72
CA ALA A 540 -7.93 -26.92 3.94
C ALA A 540 -8.16 -27.36 5.38
N ARG A 541 -7.85 -26.52 6.37
CA ARG A 541 -8.08 -26.79 7.79
C ARG A 541 -9.56 -26.97 8.07
N ARG A 542 -10.40 -26.09 7.53
CA ARG A 542 -11.87 -26.19 7.62
C ARG A 542 -12.39 -27.53 7.07
N LYS A 543 -11.86 -28.00 5.94
CA LYS A 543 -12.23 -29.31 5.37
C LYS A 543 -11.79 -30.46 6.27
N ALA A 544 -10.58 -30.43 6.81
CA ALA A 544 -10.05 -31.47 7.68
C ALA A 544 -10.84 -31.59 9.01
N LEU A 545 -11.30 -30.45 9.55
CA LEU A 545 -12.04 -30.37 10.81
C LEU A 545 -13.53 -30.71 10.70
N ASN A 546 -14.11 -30.76 9.50
CA ASN A 546 -15.51 -31.16 9.30
C ASN A 546 -15.77 -32.65 9.56
N ASN A 547 -14.73 -33.46 9.80
CA ASN A 547 -14.85 -34.87 10.13
C ASN A 547 -15.23 -35.06 11.61
N SER A 548 -16.16 -35.99 11.91
CA SER A 548 -16.60 -36.26 13.29
C SER A 548 -15.48 -36.66 14.26
N ALA A 549 -14.41 -37.28 13.74
CA ALA A 549 -13.20 -37.62 14.51
C ALA A 549 -12.35 -36.39 14.92
N ALA A 550 -12.50 -35.24 14.25
CA ALA A 550 -11.76 -34.03 14.58
C ALA A 550 -12.32 -33.31 15.83
N ALA A 551 -13.54 -33.65 16.26
CA ALA A 551 -14.17 -33.06 17.45
C ALA A 551 -13.40 -33.39 18.74
N THR A 552 -12.74 -34.55 18.80
CA THR A 552 -11.99 -35.04 19.97
C THR A 552 -10.55 -34.54 20.05
N LEU A 553 -10.04 -33.85 19.01
CA LEU A 553 -8.67 -33.35 18.97
C LEU A 553 -8.49 -32.10 19.84
N SER A 554 -7.32 -32.00 20.46
CA SER A 554 -6.86 -30.81 21.19
C SER A 554 -6.68 -29.61 20.25
N PRO A 555 -6.66 -28.36 20.78
CA PRO A 555 -6.42 -27.17 19.96
C PRO A 555 -5.11 -27.23 19.19
N GLU A 556 -4.06 -27.79 19.78
CA GLU A 556 -2.75 -27.92 19.14
C GLU A 556 -2.80 -28.89 17.95
N GLU A 557 -3.42 -30.07 18.14
CA GLU A 557 -3.59 -31.07 17.06
C GLU A 557 -4.40 -30.53 15.88
N LYS A 558 -5.39 -29.66 16.16
CA LYS A 558 -6.18 -28.98 15.12
C LYS A 558 -5.37 -27.97 14.30
N SER A 559 -4.26 -27.46 14.86
CA SER A 559 -3.37 -26.48 14.23
C SER A 559 -2.13 -27.10 13.58
N ARG A 560 -2.00 -28.44 13.58
CA ARG A 560 -0.85 -29.13 12.97
C ARG A 560 -0.93 -29.19 11.45
N ILE A 561 0.23 -29.06 10.82
CA ILE A 561 0.46 -29.25 9.39
C ILE A 561 1.56 -30.30 9.23
N TYR A 562 1.28 -31.33 8.44
CA TYR A 562 2.21 -32.39 8.09
C TYR A 562 2.74 -32.16 6.69
N ILE A 563 4.07 -32.08 6.56
CA ILE A 563 4.78 -31.84 5.30
C ILE A 563 5.65 -33.07 5.04
N GLY A 564 5.26 -33.87 4.05
CA GLY A 564 6.02 -35.01 3.58
C GLY A 564 6.80 -34.67 2.33
N TYR A 565 8.05 -35.10 2.21
CA TYR A 565 8.82 -34.96 0.98
C TYR A 565 9.63 -36.20 0.62
N ARG A 566 9.91 -36.37 -0.67
CA ARG A 566 10.82 -37.40 -1.19
C ARG A 566 11.54 -36.91 -2.43
N GLN A 567 12.78 -37.36 -2.63
CA GLN A 567 13.47 -37.18 -3.90
C GLN A 567 12.86 -38.12 -4.96
N LEU A 568 12.66 -37.59 -6.16
CA LEU A 568 12.09 -38.33 -7.29
C LEU A 568 13.14 -39.18 -7.99
N ASN A 569 12.74 -40.39 -8.37
CA ASN A 569 13.58 -41.25 -9.21
C ASN A 569 13.68 -40.68 -10.63
N PRO A 570 14.71 -41.05 -11.41
CA PRO A 570 14.84 -40.62 -12.82
C PRO A 570 13.62 -40.93 -13.69
N SER A 571 12.87 -41.99 -13.35
CA SER A 571 11.64 -42.38 -14.04
C SER A 571 10.43 -41.50 -13.68
N GLU A 572 10.53 -40.64 -12.68
CA GLU A 572 9.45 -39.78 -12.16
C GLU A 572 9.63 -38.30 -12.51
N LEU A 573 10.82 -37.93 -13.02
CA LEU A 573 11.16 -36.54 -13.28
C LEU A 573 10.14 -35.88 -14.22
N ASN A 574 9.68 -34.70 -13.84
CA ASN A 574 8.71 -33.85 -14.55
C ASN A 574 7.36 -34.52 -14.85
N GLN A 575 6.97 -35.55 -14.08
CA GLN A 575 5.68 -36.22 -14.27
C GLN A 575 4.53 -35.59 -13.48
N TYR A 576 4.84 -34.99 -12.32
CA TYR A 576 3.84 -34.42 -11.43
C TYR A 576 3.69 -32.92 -11.69
N GLY A 577 2.46 -32.49 -11.94
CA GLY A 577 2.07 -31.10 -12.17
C GLY A 577 0.63 -30.86 -11.72
N GLU A 578 0.08 -29.66 -11.93
CA GLU A 578 -1.27 -29.31 -11.47
C GLU A 578 -2.35 -30.28 -12.00
N ASP A 579 -2.23 -30.73 -13.25
CA ASP A 579 -3.19 -31.66 -13.89
C ASP A 579 -2.84 -33.15 -13.69
N LYS A 580 -1.68 -33.46 -13.09
CA LYS A 580 -1.17 -34.82 -12.93
C LYS A 580 -0.73 -35.06 -11.48
N PRO A 581 -1.68 -35.38 -10.59
CA PRO A 581 -1.38 -35.70 -9.19
C PRO A 581 -0.58 -37.00 -9.05
N PRO A 582 0.23 -37.13 -7.97
CA PRO A 582 0.85 -38.39 -7.62
C PRO A 582 -0.22 -39.46 -7.37
N PRO A 583 -0.07 -40.67 -7.96
CA PRO A 583 -1.08 -41.72 -7.85
C PRO A 583 -1.19 -42.26 -6.41
N ILE A 584 -2.40 -42.65 -6.03
CA ILE A 584 -2.70 -43.35 -4.76
C ILE A 584 -3.25 -44.74 -5.09
N PRO A 585 -2.63 -45.85 -4.64
CA PRO A 585 -1.42 -45.91 -3.81
C PRO A 585 -0.16 -45.59 -4.61
N TYR A 586 0.81 -44.97 -3.95
CA TYR A 586 2.03 -44.50 -4.57
C TYR A 586 2.99 -45.66 -4.89
N PRO A 587 3.44 -45.81 -6.15
CA PRO A 587 4.01 -47.05 -6.66
C PRO A 587 5.49 -47.25 -6.28
N TYR A 588 6.22 -46.18 -6.01
CA TYR A 588 7.66 -46.24 -5.76
C TYR A 588 7.98 -46.47 -4.28
N ARG A 589 8.73 -47.54 -4.00
CA ARG A 589 9.06 -48.01 -2.64
C ARG A 589 10.55 -48.01 -2.34
N ASP A 590 11.37 -47.47 -3.24
CA ASP A 590 12.82 -47.50 -3.09
C ASP A 590 13.27 -46.68 -1.88
N GLN A 591 14.35 -47.12 -1.23
CA GLN A 591 14.96 -46.37 -0.14
C GLN A 591 15.52 -45.06 -0.66
N ILE A 592 15.18 -43.96 0.00
CA ILE A 592 15.64 -42.62 -0.39
C ILE A 592 16.93 -42.33 0.38
N ASN A 593 18.02 -42.11 -0.33
CA ASN A 593 19.17 -41.39 0.21
C ASN A 593 18.88 -39.91 0.03
N ASN A 594 18.16 -39.30 0.96
CA ASN A 594 17.84 -37.87 0.86
C ASN A 594 19.14 -37.07 0.95
N THR A 595 19.40 -36.25 -0.07
CA THR A 595 20.54 -35.33 -0.12
C THR A 595 20.13 -33.88 0.14
N ALA A 596 18.92 -33.61 0.64
CA ALA A 596 18.47 -32.25 0.96
C ALA A 596 18.19 -32.06 2.45
N LEU A 597 18.61 -30.90 2.97
CA LEU A 597 18.13 -30.37 4.23
C LEU A 597 16.84 -29.58 4.02
N SER A 598 16.06 -29.37 5.07
CA SER A 598 14.76 -28.68 4.98
C SER A 598 14.63 -27.55 5.98
N ARG A 599 13.88 -26.51 5.63
CA ARG A 599 13.46 -25.46 6.57
C ARG A 599 12.00 -25.08 6.35
N ILE A 600 11.32 -24.71 7.43
CA ILE A 600 9.93 -24.28 7.43
C ILE A 600 9.86 -22.92 8.14
N TYR A 601 9.10 -21.99 7.60
CA TYR A 601 8.80 -20.71 8.26
C TYR A 601 7.38 -20.24 7.93
N LEU A 602 6.86 -19.39 8.82
CA LEU A 602 5.50 -18.83 8.71
C LEU A 602 5.58 -17.31 8.57
N SER A 603 4.72 -16.77 7.71
CA SER A 603 4.62 -15.32 7.48
C SER A 603 3.17 -14.87 7.57
N THR A 604 2.91 -13.71 8.14
CA THR A 604 1.54 -13.15 8.24
C THR A 604 1.45 -11.77 7.59
N CYS A 605 0.27 -11.45 7.09
CA CYS A 605 -0.08 -10.12 6.58
C CYS A 605 -1.35 -9.66 7.28
N VAL A 606 -1.26 -8.56 8.03
CA VAL A 606 -2.37 -8.01 8.79
C VAL A 606 -2.52 -6.51 8.55
N SER A 607 -3.69 -6.00 8.85
CA SER A 607 -4.08 -4.62 8.58
C SER A 607 -4.98 -4.05 9.68
N THR A 608 -5.05 -2.73 9.73
CA THR A 608 -5.94 -2.00 10.63
C THR A 608 -6.43 -0.70 10.02
N ASN A 609 -7.67 -0.34 10.34
CA ASN A 609 -8.33 0.88 9.88
C ASN A 609 -8.10 2.10 10.79
N THR A 610 -7.31 1.95 11.86
CA THR A 610 -7.06 3.01 12.86
C THR A 610 -5.58 3.25 13.04
N GLU A 611 -5.18 4.51 13.24
CA GLU A 611 -3.79 4.92 13.47
C GLU A 611 -3.18 4.27 14.72
N ASN A 612 -3.98 4.04 15.78
CA ASN A 612 -3.58 3.34 17.02
C ASN A 612 -4.37 2.03 17.21
N PRO A 613 -4.00 0.95 16.49
CA PRO A 613 -4.73 -0.31 16.55
C PRO A 613 -4.58 -0.99 17.91
N ARG A 614 -5.70 -1.25 18.58
CA ARG A 614 -5.75 -2.25 19.66
C ARG A 614 -5.87 -3.68 19.13
N THR A 615 -6.16 -3.84 17.83
CA THR A 615 -6.42 -5.13 17.19
C THR A 615 -5.96 -5.10 15.73
N TRP A 616 -5.30 -6.17 15.28
CA TRP A 616 -4.89 -6.39 13.90
C TRP A 616 -5.83 -7.39 13.22
N SER A 617 -6.21 -7.15 11.96
CA SER A 617 -7.07 -8.05 11.18
C SER A 617 -6.37 -8.55 9.91
N PRO A 618 -6.46 -9.84 9.58
CA PRO A 618 -6.01 -10.38 8.28
C PRO A 618 -6.94 -10.01 7.12
N ASP A 619 -8.10 -9.39 7.41
CA ASP A 619 -9.16 -9.18 6.42
C ASP A 619 -8.71 -8.35 5.23
N GLY A 620 -9.00 -8.85 4.04
CA GLY A 620 -8.62 -8.19 2.79
C GLY A 620 -7.14 -8.33 2.42
N CYS A 621 -6.33 -9.07 3.21
CA CYS A 621 -4.91 -9.32 2.93
C CYS A 621 -4.61 -10.81 2.73
N VAL A 622 -3.66 -11.11 1.82
CA VAL A 622 -3.19 -12.46 1.51
C VAL A 622 -1.68 -12.47 1.42
N VAL A 623 -1.02 -13.48 2.00
CA VAL A 623 0.42 -13.68 1.84
C VAL A 623 0.70 -14.17 0.42
N GLY A 624 1.58 -13.49 -0.30
CA GLY A 624 1.92 -13.76 -1.68
C GLY A 624 3.14 -14.67 -1.85
N PRO A 625 3.30 -15.29 -3.03
CA PRO A 625 4.34 -16.30 -3.30
C PRO A 625 5.77 -15.73 -3.47
N ARG A 626 5.92 -14.41 -3.44
CA ARG A 626 7.24 -13.72 -3.49
C ARG A 626 7.83 -13.50 -2.10
N THR A 627 7.31 -14.21 -1.10
CA THR A 627 7.76 -14.14 0.28
C THR A 627 9.06 -14.94 0.42
N THR A 628 10.08 -14.33 1.03
CA THR A 628 11.38 -14.93 1.34
C THR A 628 11.70 -14.74 2.82
N THR A 629 12.83 -15.31 3.28
CA THR A 629 13.37 -15.10 4.64
C THR A 629 13.66 -13.64 4.96
N MET A 630 13.95 -12.83 3.94
CA MET A 630 14.28 -11.41 4.09
C MET A 630 13.08 -10.49 3.87
N ARG A 631 11.98 -10.97 3.27
CA ARG A 631 10.87 -10.11 2.86
C ARG A 631 9.53 -10.86 2.82
N THR A 632 8.51 -10.30 3.46
CA THR A 632 7.12 -10.76 3.30
C THR A 632 6.41 -10.03 2.16
N HIS A 633 5.75 -10.77 1.26
CA HIS A 633 4.94 -10.19 0.18
C HIS A 633 3.46 -10.20 0.58
N CYS A 634 2.86 -9.03 0.79
CA CYS A 634 1.44 -8.91 1.14
C CYS A 634 0.59 -8.37 -0.03
N LEU A 635 -0.49 -9.08 -0.36
CA LEU A 635 -1.46 -8.70 -1.38
C LEU A 635 -2.77 -8.28 -0.69
N CYS A 636 -3.03 -6.97 -0.62
CA CYS A 636 -4.20 -6.41 0.09
C CYS A 636 -5.15 -5.66 -0.86
N SER A 637 -6.45 -5.65 -0.55
CA SER A 637 -7.51 -5.04 -1.39
C SER A 637 -8.01 -3.67 -0.88
N HIS A 638 -7.33 -3.06 0.08
CA HIS A 638 -7.68 -1.78 0.69
C HIS A 638 -6.42 -0.96 0.95
N LEU A 639 -6.57 0.31 1.36
CA LEU A 639 -5.46 1.19 1.75
C LEU A 639 -5.62 1.51 3.24
N SER A 640 -4.89 0.78 4.07
CA SER A 640 -4.94 0.89 5.54
C SER A 640 -3.53 0.77 6.12
N THR A 641 -3.37 0.77 7.45
CA THR A 641 -2.05 0.51 8.04
C THR A 641 -1.78 -0.98 8.02
N PHE A 642 -0.64 -1.39 7.46
CA PHE A 642 -0.26 -2.79 7.31
C PHE A 642 0.88 -3.17 8.24
N ALA A 643 0.87 -4.41 8.70
CA ALA A 643 2.01 -5.04 9.35
C ALA A 643 2.19 -6.47 8.82
N SER A 644 3.42 -6.96 8.92
CA SER A 644 3.76 -8.36 8.65
C SER A 644 4.43 -8.96 9.88
N GLY A 645 4.05 -10.18 10.23
CA GLY A 645 4.75 -10.97 11.24
C GLY A 645 5.63 -12.05 10.58
N TRP A 646 6.73 -12.35 11.24
CA TRP A 646 7.62 -13.46 10.92
C TRP A 646 7.80 -14.31 12.19
N LEU A 647 7.52 -15.61 12.10
CA LEU A 647 7.69 -16.52 13.22
C LEU A 647 8.66 -17.65 12.86
N GLU A 648 9.76 -17.71 13.60
CA GLU A 648 10.66 -18.87 13.64
C GLU A 648 10.27 -19.73 14.84
N LEU A 649 10.03 -21.02 14.60
CA LEU A 649 9.73 -21.95 15.68
C LEU A 649 11.02 -22.69 16.08
N PRO A 650 11.34 -22.78 17.38
CA PRO A 650 12.47 -23.59 17.83
C PRO A 650 12.23 -25.06 17.46
N ASN A 651 13.31 -25.77 17.08
CA ASN A 651 13.28 -27.21 16.84
C ASN A 651 12.56 -27.92 18.01
N ALA A 652 11.49 -28.65 17.71
CA ALA A 652 10.78 -29.42 18.72
C ALA A 652 11.72 -30.50 19.27
N ILE A 653 12.06 -30.40 20.55
CA ILE A 653 12.83 -31.43 21.24
C ILE A 653 11.90 -32.64 21.38
N ASP A 654 12.25 -33.76 20.76
CA ASP A 654 11.58 -35.04 20.96
C ASP A 654 11.89 -35.55 22.36
N PHE A 655 11.03 -35.20 23.31
CA PHE A 655 11.17 -35.59 24.70
C PHE A 655 11.05 -37.10 24.89
N ASP A 656 10.33 -37.82 24.02
CA ASP A 656 10.23 -39.29 24.10
C ASP A 656 11.58 -39.93 23.74
N TYR A 657 12.27 -39.42 22.73
CA TYR A 657 13.65 -39.82 22.42
C TYR A 657 14.64 -39.42 23.52
N VAL A 658 14.54 -38.19 24.07
CA VAL A 658 15.40 -37.73 25.18
C VAL A 658 15.22 -38.65 26.38
N PHE A 659 13.99 -38.92 26.80
CA PHE A 659 13.68 -39.77 27.95
C PHE A 659 14.01 -41.24 27.72
N ALA A 660 13.81 -41.77 26.51
CA ALA A 660 14.22 -43.13 26.17
C ALA A 660 15.75 -43.33 26.17
N ASN A 661 16.52 -42.25 25.98
CA ASN A 661 17.98 -42.27 25.95
C ASN A 661 18.65 -41.54 27.13
N MET A 662 17.89 -41.19 28.18
CA MET A 662 18.44 -40.57 29.39
C MET A 662 19.33 -41.58 30.13
N ASP A 663 20.64 -41.35 30.07
CA ASP A 663 21.62 -42.12 30.82
C ASP A 663 22.37 -41.19 31.80
N PHE A 664 22.05 -41.33 33.09
CA PHE A 664 22.65 -40.56 34.18
C PHE A 664 24.18 -40.67 34.24
N THR A 665 24.75 -41.75 33.68
CA THR A 665 26.19 -41.97 33.69
C THR A 665 26.94 -41.17 32.62
N LYS A 666 26.25 -40.73 31.55
CA LYS A 666 26.88 -40.01 30.43
C LYS A 666 27.06 -38.52 30.70
N ASN A 667 26.17 -37.90 31.48
CA ASN A 667 26.18 -36.45 31.76
C ASN A 667 26.07 -36.11 33.26
N PRO A 668 26.92 -36.67 34.14
CA PRO A 668 26.78 -36.52 35.59
C PRO A 668 26.91 -35.07 36.07
N THR A 669 27.70 -34.25 35.37
CA THR A 669 27.91 -32.83 35.70
C THR A 669 26.62 -32.02 35.56
N LEU A 670 25.85 -32.25 34.49
CA LEU A 670 24.60 -31.53 34.25
C LEU A 670 23.59 -31.79 35.37
N TYR A 671 23.37 -33.08 35.69
CA TYR A 671 22.47 -33.47 36.77
C TYR A 671 22.94 -32.97 38.15
N ALA A 672 24.23 -33.01 38.44
CA ALA A 672 24.76 -32.48 39.70
C ALA A 672 24.51 -30.97 39.83
N THR A 673 24.62 -30.22 38.72
CA THR A 673 24.40 -28.77 38.70
C THR A 673 22.91 -28.45 38.92
N GLU A 674 22.02 -29.18 38.27
CA GLU A 674 20.57 -28.98 38.36
C GLU A 674 20.03 -29.34 39.75
N ILE A 675 20.51 -30.44 40.34
CA ILE A 675 20.19 -30.82 41.73
C ILE A 675 20.71 -29.76 42.72
N ALA A 676 21.90 -29.21 42.50
CA ALA A 676 22.46 -28.16 43.36
C ALA A 676 21.62 -26.87 43.30
N ILE A 677 21.19 -26.46 42.10
CA ILE A 677 20.31 -25.29 41.92
C ILE A 677 18.98 -25.53 42.63
N LEU A 678 18.38 -26.71 42.48
CA LEU A 678 17.13 -27.06 43.16
C LEU A 678 17.27 -27.01 44.69
N ALA A 679 18.38 -27.52 45.23
CA ALA A 679 18.64 -27.46 46.66
C ALA A 679 18.80 -26.02 47.17
N ILE A 680 19.51 -25.16 46.44
CA ILE A 680 19.66 -23.74 46.77
C ILE A 680 18.31 -23.03 46.74
N PHE A 681 17.50 -23.30 45.71
CA PHE A 681 16.15 -22.74 45.59
C PHE A 681 15.27 -23.08 46.80
N ILE A 682 15.26 -24.35 47.23
CA ILE A 682 14.49 -24.78 48.41
C ILE A 682 14.95 -24.05 49.69
N LEU A 683 16.27 -23.87 49.87
CA LEU A 683 16.81 -23.14 51.02
C LEU A 683 16.39 -21.67 51.02
N LEU A 684 16.45 -21.01 49.87
CA LEU A 684 16.01 -19.61 49.71
C LEU A 684 14.50 -19.48 49.94
N PHE A 685 13.71 -20.42 49.43
CA PHE A 685 12.26 -20.46 49.62
C PHE A 685 11.87 -20.58 51.10
N ILE A 686 12.56 -21.46 51.85
CA ILE A 686 12.35 -21.59 53.30
C ILE A 686 12.72 -20.29 54.03
N TRP A 687 13.82 -19.64 53.64
CA TRP A 687 14.24 -18.37 54.22
C TRP A 687 13.24 -17.24 53.95
N ALA A 688 12.78 -17.09 52.71
CA ALA A 688 11.80 -16.09 52.30
C ALA A 688 10.49 -16.26 53.08
N ARG A 689 9.98 -17.49 53.16
CA ARG A 689 8.77 -17.80 53.94
C ARG A 689 8.90 -17.46 55.43
N ARG A 690 10.09 -17.65 56.02
CA ARG A 690 10.36 -17.24 57.41
C ARG A 690 10.43 -15.72 57.58
N ARG A 691 10.86 -14.98 56.55
CA ARG A 691 10.88 -13.51 56.55
C ARG A 691 9.47 -12.95 56.44
N ASP A 692 8.64 -13.49 55.55
CA ASP A 692 7.25 -13.06 55.38
C ASP A 692 6.46 -13.23 56.68
N LEU A 693 6.61 -14.37 57.37
CA LEU A 693 5.96 -14.61 58.67
C LEU A 693 6.38 -13.58 59.74
N LYS A 694 7.63 -13.12 59.73
CA LYS A 694 8.11 -12.07 60.66
C LYS A 694 7.64 -10.67 60.28
N ASP A 695 7.31 -10.43 59.03
CA ASP A 695 6.82 -9.12 58.59
C ASP A 695 5.33 -8.94 58.92
N VAL A 696 4.56 -10.03 58.95
CA VAL A 696 3.18 -10.03 59.47
C VAL A 696 3.13 -9.58 60.93
N GLU A 697 4.15 -9.87 61.75
CA GLU A 697 4.22 -9.39 63.14
C GLU A 697 4.40 -7.86 63.26
N LYS A 698 4.85 -7.18 62.20
CA LYS A 698 5.00 -5.71 62.18
C LYS A 698 3.74 -4.98 61.71
N LEU A 699 2.76 -5.70 61.17
CA LEU A 699 1.44 -5.16 60.81
C LEU A 699 0.55 -5.09 62.06
N GLY A 700 0.92 -4.22 63.00
CA GLY A 700 0.15 -3.92 64.19
C GLY A 700 -0.02 -2.42 64.37
N VAL A 701 -1.23 -1.98 64.71
CA VAL A 701 -1.50 -0.59 65.12
C VAL A 701 -0.87 -0.40 66.50
N THR A 702 0.02 0.58 66.68
CA THR A 702 0.64 0.83 67.99
C THR A 702 -0.38 1.55 68.88
N PRO A 703 -0.80 0.98 70.02
CA PRO A 703 -1.71 1.68 70.92
C PRO A 703 -0.98 2.86 71.57
N LEU A 704 -1.57 4.06 71.47
CA LEU A 704 -1.08 5.23 72.19
C LEU A 704 -1.22 4.99 73.70
N ALA A 705 -0.22 5.40 74.48
CA ALA A 705 -0.14 5.14 75.93
C ALA A 705 -1.32 5.70 76.74
N GLU A 706 -2.07 6.64 76.15
CA GLU A 706 -3.21 7.32 76.75
C GLU A 706 -4.55 6.63 76.43
N ASN A 707 -4.55 5.60 75.59
CA ASN A 707 -5.77 4.88 75.21
C ASN A 707 -6.28 4.03 76.38
N ASN A 708 -7.36 4.47 77.03
CA ASN A 708 -7.98 3.77 78.15
C ASN A 708 -8.92 2.66 77.64
N PRO A 709 -8.68 1.37 77.95
CA PRO A 709 -9.47 0.25 77.43
C PRO A 709 -10.92 0.19 77.94
N LYS A 710 -11.34 1.13 78.80
CA LYS A 710 -12.73 1.26 79.29
C LYS A 710 -13.56 2.27 78.50
N ASP A 711 -12.96 3.01 77.57
CA ASP A 711 -13.68 3.99 76.77
C ASP A 711 -14.47 3.27 75.66
N GLU A 712 -15.70 3.72 75.41
CA GLU A 712 -16.65 3.04 74.54
C GLU A 712 -16.32 3.18 73.04
N TYR A 713 -15.43 4.11 72.69
CA TYR A 713 -15.00 4.39 71.32
C TYR A 713 -13.47 4.47 71.21
N LEU A 714 -12.90 3.73 70.26
CA LEU A 714 -11.48 3.77 69.92
C LEU A 714 -11.26 4.77 68.77
N TYR A 715 -10.27 5.66 68.93
CA TYR A 715 -9.89 6.62 67.89
C TYR A 715 -8.62 6.14 67.17
N GLU A 716 -8.70 5.99 65.85
CA GLU A 716 -7.53 5.80 64.99
C GLU A 716 -7.04 7.18 64.51
N LEU A 717 -5.80 7.53 64.85
CA LEU A 717 -5.17 8.77 64.42
C LEU A 717 -4.19 8.49 63.29
N ILE A 718 -4.53 8.93 62.08
CA ILE A 718 -3.64 8.89 60.91
C ILE A 718 -2.90 10.21 60.83
N VAL A 719 -1.59 10.20 61.05
CA VAL A 719 -0.74 11.39 60.94
C VAL A 719 -0.09 11.42 59.55
N SER A 720 -0.51 12.36 58.71
CA SER A 720 0.09 12.62 57.40
C SER A 720 0.77 13.99 57.40
N THR A 721 2.06 14.04 57.09
CA THR A 721 2.80 15.29 56.88
C THR A 721 2.78 15.70 55.41
N GLY A 722 2.77 17.01 55.13
CA GLY A 722 2.73 17.55 53.77
C GLY A 722 3.98 17.19 52.92
N ARG A 723 3.77 17.11 51.60
CA ARG A 723 4.73 16.65 50.57
C ARG A 723 5.80 17.70 50.23
N ARG A 724 6.61 18.15 51.20
CA ARG A 724 7.76 19.03 50.91
C ARG A 724 9.07 18.24 51.02
N THR A 725 9.76 18.08 49.90
CA THR A 725 11.05 17.37 49.81
C THR A 725 12.08 18.02 50.75
N GLY A 726 12.76 17.20 51.56
CA GLY A 726 13.81 17.64 52.50
C GLY A 726 13.35 18.09 53.89
N SER A 727 12.08 17.85 54.28
CA SER A 727 11.53 18.26 55.60
C SER A 727 11.28 17.11 56.58
N GLY A 728 12.07 16.03 56.51
CA GLY A 728 12.03 14.96 57.51
C GLY A 728 12.45 15.44 58.89
N THR A 729 11.74 15.04 59.94
CA THR A 729 12.11 15.33 61.33
C THR A 729 12.64 14.07 62.01
N ASP A 730 13.73 14.15 62.77
CA ASP A 730 14.26 13.06 63.62
C ASP A 730 13.51 12.91 64.96
N SER A 731 12.24 13.29 65.00
CA SER A 731 11.39 13.15 66.18
C SER A 731 11.18 11.65 66.45
N LYS A 732 11.62 11.18 67.62
CA LYS A 732 11.48 9.79 68.05
C LYS A 732 10.09 9.46 68.56
#